data_AF-A0A941NTC8-F1
#
_entry.id   AF-A0A941NTC8-F1
#
_cell.length_a   1.000
_cell.length_b   1.000
_cell.length_c   1.000
_cell.angle_alpha   90.00
_cell.angle_beta   90.00
_cell.angle_gamma   90.00
#
_symmetry.space_group_name_H-M   'P 1'
#
loop_
_entity.id
_entity.type
_entity.pdbx_description
1 polymer ?
#
loop_
_entity_poly.entity_id
_entity_poly.type
_entity_poly.pdbx_seq_one_letter_code
_entity_poly.pdbx_strand_id
1 'polypeptide(L)'
;MLLGVKESQEQISSALQEFAENFSTSKPRIPLDEAHQKQGQLIEKLDAIIRNCQSPSQLTFDTPFNLDSKPVPFSLFIHQFQLGMVIEWIKRAQAHYEFTYTAQPSVAVPLIEELPTQFFEQGENLQGKRGQLFAFKSKLGGRGQAEKAGFFEDATTHKQFLIKEDKPETCLLEGTAYFVKQANLLPQILAGAVNYATVAALATEKAVGKTVSVQERVTSPFPGGKVMPWDELVYGVKRNPNTIWSIESWYPAFVKRGVAELNSMPQWELAAALFASNIAGDESLHVGQFMALVDDHQRVLGIKRIDLGARERAAVAREKRSDLSPYHASTSYQGSIWKGKQMGKDYISFLLAEPGLERKYNLLWLMLANRRKEDELVENIVKQSKEVFMRQYDAVPEEHKDKVLENIAEIINSGADPESSFKFQPGANREAKLQSLAIFLAMRDAKRFIAMKEEVVLSNNREMALFEKQLQIKIEPKHHEMCLNILRKREQLLKGVAFDEKEIPVLYGQLDGVLKELLTKAIASPKVELIYEQIQMYSRSALELLDTQCLLLLDDKSKQAELRALEGQIKKYQSLMQCASYCLGTKSKDKLPYIVALMNDLLGNPEAQFCANLAKNTNLIATLCTQTGMLSRAAEMVAVQRSEGYYLLRNLFRRYGMDESHLALTPEQRWLKDSIAAKEFSNVKNTIGAASFNVNDALAPNFDGTTALHLLMRDADNKEAYEAIALILQKSLGYKNTSVDIKDVNGQTPLDYLSMNPHAAECLAYIDKAYQGKSWTGGAAEYRLADLFDKTKLQATVEAIRKSSEKKLTH
;
A
#
# COMPACT_ATOMS: atom_id res chain seq x y z
N MET A 1 30.21 -6.99 -51.96
CA MET A 1 31.00 -7.90 -51.09
C MET A 1 30.60 -7.60 -49.66
N LEU A 2 30.37 -8.63 -48.84
CA LEU A 2 30.10 -8.42 -47.42
C LEU A 2 31.40 -8.02 -46.69
N LEU A 3 31.33 -7.01 -45.84
CA LEU A 3 32.43 -6.50 -45.02
C LEU A 3 32.76 -7.47 -43.89
N GLY A 4 34.04 -7.54 -43.52
CA GLY A 4 34.45 -8.26 -42.31
C GLY A 4 33.89 -7.58 -41.05
N VAL A 5 33.78 -8.34 -39.95
CA VAL A 5 33.30 -7.81 -38.66
C VAL A 5 34.15 -6.64 -38.17
N LYS A 6 35.48 -6.75 -38.30
CA LYS A 6 36.42 -5.67 -37.91
C LYS A 6 36.21 -4.39 -38.71
N GLU A 7 36.11 -4.51 -40.04
CA GLU A 7 35.86 -3.38 -40.94
C GLU A 7 34.51 -2.71 -40.65
N SER A 8 33.49 -3.52 -40.37
CA SER A 8 32.16 -3.04 -39.98
C SER A 8 32.18 -2.31 -38.63
N GLN A 9 32.95 -2.80 -37.66
CA GLN A 9 33.12 -2.17 -36.35
C GLN A 9 33.85 -0.81 -36.43
N GLU A 10 34.84 -0.70 -37.31
CA GLU A 10 35.54 0.56 -37.60
C GLU A 10 34.59 1.58 -38.25
N GLN A 11 33.75 1.13 -39.20
CA GLN A 11 32.73 1.98 -39.83
C GLN A 11 31.64 2.44 -38.85
N ILE A 12 31.19 1.57 -37.94
CA ILE A 12 30.26 1.95 -36.87
C ILE A 12 30.90 3.03 -36.01
N SER A 13 32.12 2.80 -35.52
CA SER A 13 32.85 3.78 -34.68
C SER A 13 32.99 5.13 -35.37
N SER A 14 33.32 5.14 -36.67
CA SER A 14 33.43 6.37 -37.47
C SER A 14 32.09 7.08 -37.63
N ALA A 15 31.00 6.34 -37.87
CA ALA A 15 29.66 6.93 -38.01
C ALA A 15 29.16 7.54 -36.69
N LEU A 16 29.47 6.89 -35.56
CA LEU A 16 29.16 7.41 -34.23
C LEU A 16 29.97 8.67 -33.89
N GLN A 17 31.26 8.67 -34.22
CA GLN A 17 32.15 9.84 -34.06
C GLN A 17 31.64 11.04 -34.88
N GLU A 18 31.37 10.83 -36.18
CA GLU A 18 30.86 11.87 -37.08
C GLU A 18 29.53 12.42 -36.57
N PHE A 19 28.62 11.54 -36.14
CA PHE A 19 27.35 11.97 -35.57
C PHE A 19 27.56 12.80 -34.30
N ALA A 20 28.41 12.36 -33.38
CA ALA A 20 28.64 13.06 -32.13
C ALA A 20 29.26 14.45 -32.33
N GLU A 21 30.23 14.60 -33.23
CA GLU A 21 30.81 15.90 -33.61
C GLU A 21 29.77 16.82 -34.26
N ASN A 22 28.95 16.29 -35.17
CA ASN A 22 27.89 17.06 -35.82
C ASN A 22 26.72 17.43 -34.90
N PHE A 23 26.53 16.66 -33.82
CA PHE A 23 25.49 16.89 -32.83
C PHE A 23 25.96 17.85 -31.72
N SER A 24 27.23 17.77 -31.31
CA SER A 24 27.82 18.62 -30.26
C SER A 24 28.19 20.03 -30.73
N THR A 25 28.56 20.19 -32.00
CA THR A 25 28.91 21.50 -32.59
C THR A 25 27.69 22.38 -32.89
N SER A 26 26.48 21.82 -32.88
CA SER A 26 25.24 22.59 -33.00
C SER A 26 24.92 23.34 -31.70
N LYS A 27 24.38 24.57 -31.84
CA LYS A 27 23.99 25.49 -30.75
C LYS A 27 23.27 24.77 -29.59
N PRO A 28 23.29 25.31 -28.35
CA PRO A 28 22.75 24.66 -27.14
C PRO A 28 21.25 24.28 -27.16
N ARG A 29 20.52 24.52 -28.26
CA ARG A 29 19.21 23.95 -28.56
C ARG A 29 19.13 23.63 -30.05
N ILE A 30 19.27 22.35 -30.41
CA ILE A 30 18.93 21.84 -31.74
C ILE A 30 17.39 21.79 -31.84
N PRO A 31 16.75 22.41 -32.85
CA PRO A 31 15.32 22.22 -33.09
C PRO A 31 14.97 20.73 -33.20
N LEU A 32 13.83 20.32 -32.67
CA LEU A 32 13.43 18.90 -32.60
C LEU A 32 13.47 18.23 -33.99
N ASP A 33 13.04 18.92 -35.04
CA ASP A 33 13.04 18.42 -36.40
C ASP A 33 14.46 18.16 -36.94
N GLU A 34 15.42 19.05 -36.62
CA GLU A 34 16.83 18.87 -36.98
C GLU A 34 17.45 17.70 -36.18
N ALA A 35 17.10 17.56 -34.90
CA ALA A 35 17.55 16.45 -34.08
C ALA A 35 17.00 15.09 -34.58
N HIS A 36 15.75 15.04 -35.03
CA HIS A 36 15.16 13.85 -35.64
C HIS A 36 15.79 13.55 -37.00
N GLN A 37 16.04 14.55 -37.84
CA GLN A 37 16.69 14.38 -39.13
C GLN A 37 18.10 13.79 -38.97
N LYS A 38 18.91 14.34 -38.06
CA LYS A 38 20.27 13.83 -37.76
C LYS A 38 20.22 12.39 -37.22
N GLN A 39 19.28 12.08 -36.33
CA GLN A 39 19.09 10.70 -35.83
C GLN A 39 18.70 9.74 -36.94
N GLY A 40 17.81 10.15 -37.86
CA GLY A 40 17.43 9.35 -39.03
C GLY A 40 18.62 9.03 -39.93
N GLN A 41 19.46 10.01 -40.23
CA GLN A 41 20.67 9.82 -41.04
C GLN A 41 21.67 8.85 -40.40
N LEU A 42 21.85 8.94 -39.08
CA LEU A 42 22.69 7.97 -38.36
C LEU A 42 22.09 6.57 -38.46
N ILE A 43 20.79 6.43 -38.22
CA ILE A 43 20.10 5.14 -38.28
C ILE A 43 20.26 4.51 -39.67
N GLU A 44 20.06 5.26 -40.75
CA GLU A 44 20.25 4.78 -42.13
C GLU A 44 21.68 4.29 -42.38
N LYS A 45 22.68 5.06 -41.92
CA LYS A 45 24.10 4.67 -42.03
C LYS A 45 24.39 3.38 -41.25
N LEU A 46 23.94 3.28 -40.01
CA LEU A 46 24.18 2.10 -39.18
C LEU A 46 23.47 0.86 -39.74
N ASP A 47 22.23 1.01 -40.20
CA ASP A 47 21.47 -0.09 -40.82
C ASP A 47 22.16 -0.60 -42.10
N ALA A 48 22.71 0.30 -42.92
CA ALA A 48 23.49 -0.05 -44.10
C ALA A 48 24.78 -0.81 -43.75
N ILE A 49 25.48 -0.42 -42.68
CA ILE A 49 26.69 -1.11 -42.22
C ILE A 49 26.35 -2.53 -41.73
N ILE A 50 25.34 -2.66 -40.88
CA ILE A 50 24.93 -3.96 -40.32
C ILE A 50 24.49 -4.92 -41.44
N ARG A 51 23.66 -4.47 -42.39
CA ARG A 51 23.18 -5.31 -43.51
C ARG A 51 24.29 -5.85 -44.39
N ASN A 52 25.43 -5.15 -44.47
CA ASN A 52 26.57 -5.54 -45.28
C ASN A 52 27.66 -6.28 -44.48
N CYS A 53 27.47 -6.54 -43.19
CA CYS A 53 28.41 -7.28 -42.35
C CYS A 53 28.23 -8.79 -42.52
N GLN A 54 29.34 -9.55 -42.60
CA GLN A 54 29.31 -11.01 -42.71
C GLN A 54 28.69 -11.71 -41.48
N SER A 55 28.92 -11.17 -40.28
CA SER A 55 28.42 -11.74 -39.02
C SER A 55 27.92 -10.64 -38.07
N PRO A 56 26.72 -10.09 -38.29
CA PRO A 56 26.16 -8.99 -37.49
C PRO A 56 26.13 -9.24 -35.99
N SER A 57 25.86 -10.48 -35.56
CA SER A 57 25.78 -10.85 -34.13
C SER A 57 27.07 -10.64 -33.34
N GLN A 58 28.21 -10.49 -34.03
CA GLN A 58 29.52 -10.23 -33.41
C GLN A 58 29.83 -8.72 -33.26
N LEU A 59 28.95 -7.83 -33.73
CA LEU A 59 29.12 -6.38 -33.62
C LEU A 59 28.82 -5.88 -32.20
N THR A 60 29.46 -4.78 -31.81
CA THR A 60 29.22 -4.11 -30.52
C THR A 60 28.95 -2.63 -30.73
N PHE A 61 27.92 -2.10 -30.08
CA PHE A 61 27.50 -0.69 -30.25
C PHE A 61 27.93 0.22 -29.10
N ASP A 62 28.55 -0.31 -28.05
CA ASP A 62 29.08 0.49 -26.93
C ASP A 62 30.57 0.81 -27.10
N THR A 63 30.99 1.07 -28.34
CA THR A 63 32.40 1.45 -28.60
C THR A 63 32.60 2.91 -28.17
N PRO A 64 33.62 3.21 -27.34
CA PRO A 64 33.95 4.58 -26.99
C PRO A 64 34.33 5.38 -28.22
N PHE A 65 33.82 6.61 -28.33
CA PHE A 65 34.23 7.59 -29.33
C PHE A 65 34.75 8.85 -28.62
N ASN A 66 35.48 9.72 -29.31
CA ASN A 66 36.11 10.90 -28.69
C ASN A 66 35.20 12.13 -28.80
N LEU A 67 34.72 12.66 -27.67
CA LEU A 67 34.03 13.95 -27.61
C LEU A 67 34.91 14.94 -26.86
N ASP A 68 35.29 16.06 -27.49
CA ASP A 68 36.20 17.07 -26.91
C ASP A 68 37.48 16.46 -26.31
N SER A 69 38.13 15.56 -27.07
CA SER A 69 39.33 14.82 -26.67
C SER A 69 39.15 13.87 -25.47
N LYS A 70 37.92 13.56 -25.07
CA LYS A 70 37.61 12.56 -24.04
C LYS A 70 36.89 11.35 -24.62
N PRO A 71 37.29 10.12 -24.28
CA PRO A 71 36.55 8.93 -24.69
C PRO A 71 35.21 8.88 -23.94
N VAL A 72 34.11 8.80 -24.69
CA VAL A 72 32.73 8.73 -24.19
C VAL A 72 32.08 7.45 -24.74
N PRO A 73 31.54 6.57 -23.88
CA PRO A 73 30.76 5.42 -24.35
C PRO A 73 29.49 5.88 -25.11
N PHE A 74 29.14 5.19 -26.20
CA PHE A 74 27.95 5.56 -26.97
C PHE A 74 26.64 5.41 -26.19
N SER A 75 26.56 4.43 -25.29
CA SER A 75 25.46 4.31 -24.35
C SER A 75 25.25 5.58 -23.51
N LEU A 76 26.34 6.16 -22.97
CA LEU A 76 26.29 7.39 -22.18
C LEU A 76 25.84 8.59 -23.02
N PHE A 77 26.34 8.69 -24.26
CA PHE A 77 25.98 9.77 -25.18
C PHE A 77 24.50 9.74 -25.57
N ILE A 78 23.96 8.57 -25.92
CA ILE A 78 22.54 8.41 -26.24
C ILE A 78 21.65 8.85 -25.06
N HIS A 79 22.03 8.49 -23.84
CA HIS A 79 21.29 8.87 -22.64
C HIS A 79 21.37 10.37 -22.35
N GLN A 80 22.56 10.97 -22.42
CA GLN A 80 22.76 12.39 -22.15
C GLN A 80 21.95 13.28 -23.09
N PHE A 81 21.84 12.91 -24.37
CA PHE A 81 21.16 13.70 -25.39
C PHE A 81 19.73 13.21 -25.71
N GLN A 82 19.20 12.26 -24.95
CA GLN A 82 17.84 11.71 -25.11
C GLN A 82 17.51 11.28 -26.55
N LEU A 83 18.40 10.53 -27.21
CA LEU A 83 18.28 10.14 -28.62
C LEU A 83 17.27 8.99 -28.84
N GLY A 84 15.98 9.28 -28.58
CA GLY A 84 14.91 8.28 -28.53
C GLY A 84 14.75 7.44 -29.79
N MET A 85 14.96 8.00 -30.99
CA MET A 85 14.84 7.24 -32.25
C MET A 85 15.95 6.21 -32.38
N VAL A 86 17.17 6.56 -31.95
CA VAL A 86 18.33 5.66 -31.99
C VAL A 86 18.15 4.51 -31.00
N ILE A 87 17.63 4.79 -29.80
CA ILE A 87 17.32 3.75 -28.79
C ILE A 87 16.32 2.73 -29.36
N GLU A 88 15.20 3.21 -29.93
CA GLU A 88 14.18 2.33 -30.50
C GLU A 88 14.68 1.58 -31.74
N TRP A 89 15.60 2.16 -32.51
CA TRP A 89 16.26 1.43 -33.58
C TRP A 89 17.21 0.35 -33.05
N ILE A 90 18.07 0.63 -32.05
CA ILE A 90 18.99 -0.36 -31.46
C ILE A 90 18.22 -1.57 -30.91
N LYS A 91 17.11 -1.35 -30.19
CA LYS A 91 16.28 -2.46 -29.68
C LYS A 91 15.75 -3.36 -30.80
N ARG A 92 15.25 -2.75 -31.89
CA ARG A 92 14.75 -3.49 -33.06
C ARG A 92 15.87 -4.22 -33.79
N ALA A 93 17.01 -3.56 -33.98
CA ALA A 93 18.18 -4.13 -34.64
C ALA A 93 18.79 -5.28 -33.82
N GLN A 94 18.87 -5.13 -32.49
CA GLN A 94 19.31 -6.20 -31.58
C GLN A 94 18.42 -7.43 -31.66
N ALA A 95 17.10 -7.25 -31.67
CA ALA A 95 16.15 -8.35 -31.84
C ALA A 95 16.24 -9.02 -33.22
N HIS A 96 16.61 -8.27 -34.26
CA HIS A 96 16.66 -8.79 -35.63
C HIS A 96 18.00 -9.42 -36.02
N TYR A 97 19.12 -8.89 -35.51
CA TYR A 97 20.48 -9.28 -35.89
C TYR A 97 21.27 -9.97 -34.77
N GLU A 98 20.66 -10.15 -33.59
CA GLU A 98 21.20 -10.89 -32.44
C GLU A 98 22.57 -10.39 -31.92
N PHE A 99 22.90 -9.12 -32.14
CA PHE A 99 24.15 -8.55 -31.62
C PHE A 99 24.03 -8.12 -30.15
N THR A 100 25.18 -7.98 -29.49
CA THR A 100 25.20 -7.61 -28.07
C THR A 100 25.26 -6.09 -27.92
N TYR A 101 24.17 -5.51 -27.42
CA TYR A 101 24.16 -4.17 -26.84
C TYR A 101 23.96 -4.31 -25.34
N THR A 102 25.06 -4.35 -24.59
CA THR A 102 25.03 -4.01 -23.17
C THR A 102 24.80 -2.52 -23.10
N ALA A 103 23.55 -2.10 -22.93
CA ALA A 103 23.33 -0.88 -22.17
C ALA A 103 24.04 -1.14 -20.85
N GLN A 104 25.25 -0.59 -20.65
CA GLN A 104 25.78 -0.53 -19.31
C GLN A 104 24.64 0.05 -18.48
N PRO A 105 24.26 -0.57 -17.35
CA PRO A 105 23.66 0.20 -16.30
C PRO A 105 24.81 1.12 -15.86
N SER A 106 25.08 2.17 -16.63
CA SER A 106 25.46 3.41 -16.00
C SER A 106 24.45 3.51 -14.88
N VAL A 107 24.95 3.66 -13.68
CA VAL A 107 24.23 4.39 -12.67
C VAL A 107 23.86 5.69 -13.38
N ALA A 108 22.74 5.68 -14.10
CA ALA A 108 21.86 6.79 -14.14
C ALA A 108 21.64 7.01 -12.65
N VAL A 109 22.51 7.86 -12.06
CA VAL A 109 22.01 8.87 -11.16
C VAL A 109 20.81 9.36 -11.95
N PRO A 110 19.59 8.95 -11.58
CA PRO A 110 18.43 9.45 -12.28
C PRO A 110 18.67 10.94 -12.19
N LEU A 111 18.85 11.60 -13.34
CA LEU A 111 18.70 13.03 -13.41
C LEU A 111 17.37 13.22 -12.73
N ILE A 112 17.43 13.73 -11.51
CA ILE A 112 16.28 13.91 -10.65
C ILE A 112 15.31 14.60 -11.59
N GLU A 113 14.05 14.15 -11.69
CA GLU A 113 13.01 15.08 -12.12
C GLU A 113 13.11 16.20 -11.08
N GLU A 114 13.98 17.19 -11.31
CA GLU A 114 14.42 18.15 -10.31
C GLU A 114 13.17 18.92 -9.96
N LEU A 115 12.59 18.57 -8.82
CA LEU A 115 11.51 19.34 -8.24
C LEU A 115 12.01 20.79 -8.18
N PRO A 116 11.16 21.77 -8.54
CA PRO A 116 11.60 23.14 -8.62
C PRO A 116 12.19 23.59 -7.28
N THR A 117 13.42 24.10 -7.33
CA THR A 117 14.14 24.60 -6.14
C THR A 117 13.79 26.05 -5.82
N GLN A 118 13.02 26.72 -6.69
CA GLN A 118 12.59 28.10 -6.51
C GLN A 118 11.23 28.35 -7.17
N PHE A 119 10.35 29.00 -6.43
CA PHE A 119 9.03 29.46 -6.84
C PHE A 119 8.91 30.97 -6.67
N PHE A 120 8.10 31.59 -7.52
CA PHE A 120 7.69 32.99 -7.43
C PHE A 120 6.16 33.04 -7.29
N GLU A 121 5.65 33.79 -6.33
CA GLU A 121 4.20 33.99 -6.18
C GLU A 121 3.63 34.78 -7.38
N GLN A 122 2.56 34.27 -8.00
CA GLN A 122 1.84 34.92 -9.08
C GLN A 122 0.33 34.83 -8.82
N GLY A 123 -0.17 35.72 -7.97
CA GLY A 123 -1.53 35.63 -7.43
C GLY A 123 -1.66 34.41 -6.51
N GLU A 124 -2.63 33.53 -6.78
CA GLU A 124 -2.76 32.25 -6.05
C GLU A 124 -1.86 31.13 -6.61
N ASN A 125 -1.30 31.32 -7.81
CA ASN A 125 -0.43 30.34 -8.47
C ASN A 125 1.04 30.57 -8.14
N LEU A 126 1.87 29.57 -8.44
CA LEU A 126 3.31 29.69 -8.33
C LEU A 126 3.96 29.53 -9.70
N GLN A 127 5.01 30.30 -9.96
CA GLN A 127 5.86 30.12 -11.13
C GLN A 127 7.21 29.54 -10.71
N GLY A 128 7.59 28.39 -11.24
CA GLY A 128 8.92 27.83 -11.04
C GLY A 128 9.98 28.63 -11.81
N LYS A 129 11.25 28.56 -11.38
CA LYS A 129 12.38 29.27 -12.02
C LYS A 129 12.52 29.07 -13.53
N ARG A 130 12.08 27.91 -14.06
CA ARG A 130 12.09 27.59 -15.50
C ARG A 130 10.85 28.12 -16.25
N GLY A 131 10.03 28.97 -15.64
CA GLY A 131 8.78 29.50 -16.19
C GLY A 131 7.58 28.56 -16.08
N GLN A 132 7.76 27.39 -15.47
CA GLN A 132 6.71 26.39 -15.25
C GLN A 132 5.62 26.97 -14.35
N LEU A 133 4.35 26.88 -14.74
CA LEU A 133 3.23 27.35 -13.93
C LEU A 133 2.68 26.21 -13.07
N PHE A 134 2.53 26.49 -11.78
CA PHE A 134 1.94 25.61 -10.78
C PHE A 134 0.61 26.21 -10.32
N ALA A 135 -0.49 25.68 -10.85
CA ALA A 135 -1.82 26.17 -10.60
C ALA A 135 -2.33 25.69 -9.22
N PHE A 136 -2.82 26.60 -8.39
CA PHE A 136 -3.42 26.23 -7.10
C PHE A 136 -4.69 25.41 -7.30
N LYS A 137 -4.82 24.30 -6.57
CA LYS A 137 -5.98 23.40 -6.66
C LYS A 137 -6.83 23.41 -5.41
N SER A 138 -6.18 23.31 -4.24
CA SER A 138 -6.89 23.22 -2.98
C SER A 138 -5.94 23.41 -1.80
N LYS A 139 -6.46 23.91 -0.68
CA LYS A 139 -5.73 23.92 0.59
C LYS A 139 -5.56 22.50 1.13
N LEU A 140 -4.50 22.27 1.90
CA LEU A 140 -4.38 21.04 2.68
C LEU A 140 -5.47 21.01 3.77
N GLY A 141 -6.37 20.02 3.71
CA GLY A 141 -7.43 19.86 4.71
C GLY A 141 -6.90 19.31 6.05
N GLY A 142 -7.43 19.81 7.18
CA GLY A 142 -7.09 19.35 8.54
C GLY A 142 -6.74 20.48 9.51
N ARG A 143 -6.47 20.14 10.78
CA ARG A 143 -6.05 21.12 11.81
C ARG A 143 -4.52 21.27 11.80
N GLY A 144 -4.02 22.51 11.80
CA GLY A 144 -2.58 22.81 11.79
C GLY A 144 -2.18 23.79 10.69
N GLN A 145 -1.30 23.37 9.77
CA GLN A 145 -0.71 24.17 8.69
C GLN A 145 -1.65 24.47 7.50
N ALA A 146 -2.98 24.36 7.67
CA ALA A 146 -3.97 24.51 6.59
C ALA A 146 -3.93 25.89 5.90
N GLU A 147 -3.39 26.93 6.57
CA GLU A 147 -3.20 28.27 6.01
C GLU A 147 -1.85 28.45 5.29
N LYS A 148 -0.91 27.51 5.45
CA LYS A 148 0.49 27.57 5.00
C LYS A 148 0.88 26.44 4.06
N ALA A 149 -0.07 25.60 3.66
CA ALA A 149 0.15 24.45 2.79
C ALA A 149 -0.98 24.30 1.77
N GLY A 150 -0.61 24.07 0.51
CA GLY A 150 -1.54 23.93 -0.60
C GLY A 150 -1.11 22.86 -1.58
N PHE A 151 -2.08 22.33 -2.32
CA PHE A 151 -1.84 21.48 -3.48
C PHE A 151 -1.81 22.33 -4.74
N PHE A 152 -0.75 22.17 -5.52
CA PHE A 152 -0.52 22.86 -6.78
C PHE A 152 -0.32 21.85 -7.90
N GLU A 153 -0.81 22.13 -9.10
CA GLU A 153 -0.64 21.27 -10.27
C GLU A 153 0.30 21.93 -11.27
N ASP A 154 1.34 21.21 -11.67
CA ASP A 154 2.19 21.63 -12.79
C ASP A 154 1.39 21.59 -14.09
N ALA A 155 1.26 22.74 -14.75
CA ALA A 155 0.51 22.88 -16.00
C ALA A 155 1.08 22.04 -17.16
N THR A 156 2.34 21.62 -17.07
CA THR A 156 3.03 20.84 -18.12
C THR A 156 2.83 19.34 -17.94
N THR A 157 3.00 18.85 -16.70
CA THR A 157 2.97 17.40 -16.40
C THR A 157 1.63 16.94 -15.84
N HIS A 158 0.76 17.88 -15.45
CA HIS A 158 -0.46 17.63 -14.69
C HIS A 158 -0.25 16.89 -13.36
N LYS A 159 1.00 16.76 -12.90
CA LYS A 159 1.32 16.22 -11.58
C LYS A 159 0.97 17.26 -10.52
N GLN A 160 0.46 16.78 -9.39
CA GLN A 160 0.13 17.62 -8.25
C GLN A 160 1.20 17.52 -7.17
N PHE A 161 1.47 18.62 -6.51
CA PHE A 161 2.49 18.76 -5.47
C PHE A 161 1.88 19.41 -4.24
N LEU A 162 2.20 18.89 -3.07
CA LEU A 162 2.04 19.58 -1.80
C LEU A 162 3.21 20.54 -1.63
N ILE A 163 2.92 21.83 -1.51
CA ILE A 163 3.91 22.87 -1.18
C ILE A 163 3.52 23.45 0.18
N LYS A 164 4.45 23.36 1.12
CA LYS A 164 4.23 23.66 2.54
C LYS A 164 5.29 24.62 3.06
N GLU A 165 4.88 25.80 3.53
CA GLU A 165 5.74 26.72 4.26
C GLU A 165 6.03 26.16 5.65
N ASP A 166 7.31 25.97 5.97
CA ASP A 166 7.77 25.53 7.30
C ASP A 166 9.08 26.24 7.66
N LYS A 167 9.63 25.96 8.85
CA LYS A 167 10.92 26.48 9.27
C LYS A 167 12.03 25.96 8.35
N PRO A 168 13.00 26.81 7.93
CA PRO A 168 14.08 26.40 7.04
C PRO A 168 14.82 25.14 7.50
N GLU A 169 15.11 25.02 8.80
CA GLU A 169 15.79 23.85 9.36
C GLU A 169 14.96 22.57 9.29
N THR A 170 13.63 22.68 9.37
CA THR A 170 12.73 21.53 9.25
C THR A 170 12.63 21.07 7.80
N CYS A 171 12.46 22.01 6.85
CA CYS A 171 12.47 21.70 5.43
C CYS A 171 13.80 21.03 5.02
N LEU A 172 14.93 21.58 5.48
CA LEU A 172 16.25 21.05 5.14
C LEU A 172 16.47 19.64 5.70
N LEU A 173 16.14 19.38 6.96
CA LEU A 173 16.25 18.04 7.54
C LEU A 173 15.30 17.04 6.85
N GLU A 174 14.05 17.43 6.58
CA GLU A 174 13.10 16.59 5.83
C GLU A 174 13.64 16.25 4.43
N GLY A 175 14.08 17.26 3.68
CA GLY A 175 14.63 17.09 2.33
C GLY A 175 15.91 16.25 2.32
N THR A 176 16.69 16.27 3.39
CA THR A 176 17.90 15.45 3.50
C THR A 176 17.56 13.96 3.53
N ALA A 177 16.38 13.54 4.00
CA ALA A 177 15.99 12.12 4.02
C ALA A 177 15.94 11.48 2.62
N TYR A 178 15.91 12.28 1.55
CA TYR A 178 16.00 11.84 0.16
C TYR A 178 17.26 11.01 -0.14
N PHE A 179 18.30 11.09 0.70
CA PHE A 179 19.51 10.26 0.54
C PHE A 179 19.22 8.76 0.55
N VAL A 180 18.19 8.29 1.25
CA VAL A 180 17.81 6.86 1.29
C VAL A 180 17.47 6.37 -0.12
N LYS A 181 16.78 7.21 -0.90
CA LYS A 181 16.47 6.93 -2.31
C LYS A 181 17.71 7.02 -3.20
N GLN A 182 18.56 8.03 -3.01
CA GLN A 182 19.78 8.23 -3.82
C GLN A 182 20.84 7.15 -3.58
N ALA A 183 20.99 6.69 -2.34
CA ALA A 183 21.87 5.59 -1.98
C ALA A 183 21.33 4.22 -2.41
N ASN A 184 20.12 4.16 -2.99
CA ASN A 184 19.45 2.95 -3.44
C ASN A 184 19.41 1.90 -2.32
N LEU A 185 18.91 2.30 -1.14
CA LEU A 185 18.82 1.45 0.05
C LEU A 185 17.54 0.62 0.09
N LEU A 186 16.57 0.90 -0.79
CA LEU A 186 15.33 0.14 -0.91
C LEU A 186 15.30 -0.60 -2.26
N PRO A 187 14.66 -1.78 -2.33
CA PRO A 187 14.38 -2.44 -3.60
C PRO A 187 13.63 -1.51 -4.56
N GLN A 188 13.88 -1.62 -5.87
CA GLN A 188 13.32 -0.70 -6.86
C GLN A 188 11.80 -0.57 -6.84
N ILE A 189 11.07 -1.66 -6.57
CA ILE A 189 9.60 -1.63 -6.48
C ILE A 189 9.14 -0.90 -5.21
N LEU A 190 9.91 -1.00 -4.12
CA LEU A 190 9.62 -0.35 -2.84
C LEU A 190 10.18 1.07 -2.73
N ALA A 191 10.98 1.55 -3.69
CA ALA A 191 11.55 2.89 -3.68
C ALA A 191 10.50 4.01 -3.59
N GLY A 192 9.27 3.72 -4.05
CA GLY A 192 8.12 4.63 -3.93
C GLY A 192 7.31 4.46 -2.65
N ALA A 193 7.71 3.63 -1.68
CA ALA A 193 6.98 3.45 -0.41
C ALA A 193 7.08 4.69 0.51
N VAL A 194 8.11 5.51 0.30
CA VAL A 194 8.31 6.78 0.99
C VAL A 194 8.16 7.91 -0.02
N ASN A 195 7.29 8.86 0.31
CA ASN A 195 7.10 10.06 -0.47
C ASN A 195 8.03 11.15 0.10
N TYR A 196 9.24 11.25 -0.44
CA TYR A 196 10.24 12.20 0.04
C TYR A 196 9.90 13.64 -0.39
N ALA A 197 10.11 14.59 0.51
CA ALA A 197 10.06 16.00 0.17
C ALA A 197 11.42 16.54 -0.28
N THR A 198 11.42 17.70 -0.92
CA THR A 198 12.61 18.51 -1.25
C THR A 198 12.41 19.96 -0.79
N VAL A 199 13.50 20.71 -0.68
CA VAL A 199 13.50 22.12 -0.28
C VAL A 199 13.38 23.02 -1.50
N ALA A 200 12.59 24.08 -1.37
CA ALA A 200 12.59 25.18 -2.32
C ALA A 200 12.50 26.55 -1.62
N ALA A 201 12.96 27.58 -2.32
CA ALA A 201 12.73 28.97 -1.97
C ALA A 201 11.42 29.46 -2.59
N LEU A 202 10.60 30.16 -1.81
CA LEU A 202 9.42 30.87 -2.29
C LEU A 202 9.70 32.37 -2.21
N ALA A 203 9.92 33.01 -3.36
CA ALA A 203 10.06 34.44 -3.48
C ALA A 203 8.68 35.11 -3.43
N THR A 204 8.53 36.07 -2.52
CA THR A 204 7.32 36.89 -2.39
C THR A 204 7.64 38.34 -2.74
N GLU A 205 6.63 39.17 -3.02
CA GLU A 205 6.82 40.61 -3.26
C GLU A 205 7.50 41.33 -2.07
N LYS A 206 7.38 40.78 -0.86
CA LYS A 206 8.11 41.21 0.31
C LYS A 206 9.49 40.57 0.27
N ALA A 207 10.55 41.39 0.25
CA ALA A 207 11.94 41.03 -0.04
C ALA A 207 12.60 39.85 0.73
N VAL A 208 11.91 39.21 1.68
CA VAL A 208 12.39 38.01 2.39
C VAL A 208 11.74 36.77 1.78
N GLY A 209 12.54 35.93 1.13
CA GLY A 209 12.15 34.63 0.63
C GLY A 209 11.81 33.65 1.75
N LYS A 210 10.71 32.91 1.57
CA LYS A 210 10.30 31.84 2.49
C LYS A 210 10.96 30.52 2.08
N THR A 211 11.11 29.60 3.01
CA THR A 211 11.50 28.22 2.70
C THR A 211 10.26 27.33 2.70
N VAL A 212 10.14 26.49 1.69
CA VAL A 212 9.02 25.55 1.54
C VAL A 212 9.53 24.13 1.35
N SER A 213 8.76 23.17 1.86
CA SER A 213 8.87 21.75 1.57
C SER A 213 7.96 21.43 0.38
N VAL A 214 8.50 20.72 -0.62
CA VAL A 214 7.83 20.35 -1.87
C VAL A 214 7.78 18.84 -1.95
N GLN A 215 6.58 18.28 -2.10
CA GLN A 215 6.37 16.84 -2.10
C GLN A 215 5.33 16.49 -3.16
N GLU A 216 5.53 15.42 -3.94
CA GLU A 216 4.49 14.97 -4.88
C GLU A 216 3.22 14.58 -4.11
N ARG A 217 2.05 14.91 -4.63
CA ARG A 217 0.78 14.49 -4.02
C ARG A 217 0.65 12.99 -4.17
N VAL A 218 0.41 12.29 -3.07
CA VAL A 218 0.04 10.87 -3.15
C VAL A 218 -1.31 10.76 -3.85
N THR A 219 -1.31 10.12 -5.02
CA THR A 219 -2.51 9.81 -5.81
C THR A 219 -2.64 8.30 -5.98
N SER A 220 -3.88 7.81 -6.12
CA SER A 220 -4.11 6.40 -6.43
C SER A 220 -3.80 6.16 -7.90
N PRO A 221 -2.94 5.18 -8.25
CA PRO A 221 -2.73 4.78 -9.65
C PRO A 221 -3.85 3.88 -10.19
N PHE A 222 -4.81 3.49 -9.33
CA PHE A 222 -5.87 2.56 -9.69
C PHE A 222 -7.14 3.32 -10.15
N PRO A 223 -7.79 2.91 -11.24
CA PRO A 223 -9.09 3.46 -11.64
C PRO A 223 -10.11 3.36 -10.49
N GLY A 224 -10.83 4.44 -10.20
CA GLY A 224 -11.76 4.53 -9.05
C GLY A 224 -11.08 4.67 -7.68
N GLY A 225 -9.81 4.30 -7.58
CA GLY A 225 -9.09 4.27 -6.32
C GLY A 225 -8.94 5.64 -5.65
N LYS A 226 -8.93 5.62 -4.32
CA LYS A 226 -8.82 6.81 -3.46
C LYS A 226 -7.57 6.72 -2.59
N VAL A 227 -7.18 7.86 -2.05
CA VAL A 227 -6.12 7.93 -1.04
C VAL A 227 -6.75 8.35 0.28
N MET A 228 -6.50 7.58 1.33
CA MET A 228 -7.07 7.81 2.66
C MET A 228 -5.97 7.82 3.71
N PRO A 229 -6.07 8.66 4.76
CA PRO A 229 -5.22 8.52 5.95
C PRO A 229 -5.38 7.11 6.54
N TRP A 230 -4.27 6.42 6.83
CA TRP A 230 -4.36 5.04 7.28
C TRP A 230 -4.93 4.93 8.70
N ASP A 231 -4.74 5.93 9.54
CA ASP A 231 -5.36 6.03 10.86
C ASP A 231 -6.90 6.04 10.81
N GLU A 232 -7.51 6.67 9.79
CA GLU A 232 -8.95 6.59 9.56
C GLU A 232 -9.41 5.16 9.23
N LEU A 233 -8.60 4.38 8.52
CA LEU A 233 -8.91 2.97 8.23
C LEU A 233 -8.72 2.05 9.45
N VAL A 234 -7.71 2.35 10.28
CA VAL A 234 -7.39 1.56 11.48
C VAL A 234 -8.35 1.84 12.63
N TYR A 235 -8.68 3.11 12.87
CA TYR A 235 -9.49 3.55 14.00
C TYR A 235 -10.93 3.94 13.64
N GLY A 236 -11.25 4.06 12.35
CA GLY A 236 -12.54 4.59 11.88
C GLY A 236 -12.64 6.11 11.99
N VAL A 237 -11.64 6.79 12.54
CA VAL A 237 -11.60 8.24 12.73
C VAL A 237 -10.18 8.76 12.57
N LYS A 238 -10.05 10.01 12.11
CA LYS A 238 -8.75 10.68 12.01
C LYS A 238 -8.18 10.94 13.40
N ARG A 239 -6.90 10.65 13.59
CA ARG A 239 -6.20 10.87 14.86
C ARG A 239 -6.23 12.34 15.27
N ASN A 240 -6.45 12.57 16.56
CA ASN A 240 -6.25 13.89 17.16
C ASN A 240 -4.82 13.99 17.73
N PRO A 241 -3.94 14.84 17.17
CA PRO A 241 -2.55 14.96 17.61
C PRO A 241 -2.37 15.71 18.96
N ASN A 242 -3.45 16.21 19.58
CA ASN A 242 -3.39 16.99 20.83
C ASN A 242 -3.82 16.21 22.09
N THR A 243 -4.01 14.90 22.02
CA THR A 243 -4.39 14.08 23.18
C THR A 243 -3.21 13.82 24.11
N ILE A 244 -3.37 13.80 25.44
CA ILE A 244 -2.25 13.56 26.40
C ILE A 244 -1.55 12.22 26.17
N TRP A 245 -2.28 11.22 25.67
CA TRP A 245 -1.74 9.92 25.30
C TRP A 245 -1.93 9.70 23.81
N SER A 246 -0.97 9.00 23.21
CA SER A 246 -1.12 8.60 21.81
C SER A 246 -2.26 7.58 21.67
N ILE A 247 -3.05 7.69 20.60
CA ILE A 247 -4.14 6.75 20.31
C ILE A 247 -3.56 5.34 20.12
N GLU A 248 -2.39 5.26 19.50
CA GLU A 248 -1.63 4.03 19.29
C GLU A 248 -1.30 3.31 20.59
N SER A 249 -0.91 4.04 21.64
CA SER A 249 -0.63 3.46 22.96
C SER A 249 -1.88 2.98 23.69
N TRP A 250 -3.03 3.62 23.45
CA TRP A 250 -4.31 3.18 24.00
C TRP A 250 -4.87 1.97 23.27
N TYR A 251 -4.56 1.85 21.98
CA TYR A 251 -5.14 0.86 21.09
C TYR A 251 -4.09 0.10 20.26
N PRO A 252 -3.03 -0.47 20.87
CA PRO A 252 -1.96 -1.14 20.12
C PRO A 252 -2.49 -2.38 19.39
N ALA A 253 -3.52 -3.04 19.94
CA ALA A 253 -4.21 -4.15 19.29
C ALA A 253 -4.88 -3.74 17.97
N PHE A 254 -5.39 -2.51 17.86
CA PHE A 254 -5.99 -2.02 16.61
C PHE A 254 -4.92 -1.79 15.55
N VAL A 255 -3.76 -1.23 15.92
CA VAL A 255 -2.62 -1.07 15.01
C VAL A 255 -2.16 -2.43 14.50
N LYS A 256 -1.92 -3.39 15.41
CA LYS A 256 -1.52 -4.76 15.06
C LYS A 256 -2.54 -5.44 14.13
N ARG A 257 -3.84 -5.29 14.40
CA ARG A 257 -4.91 -5.81 13.53
C ARG A 257 -4.93 -5.11 12.17
N GLY A 258 -4.79 -3.79 12.15
CA GLY A 258 -4.70 -3.01 10.92
C GLY A 258 -3.55 -3.44 10.02
N VAL A 259 -2.38 -3.79 10.59
CA VAL A 259 -1.25 -4.38 9.86
C VAL A 259 -1.58 -5.80 9.37
N ALA A 260 -2.21 -6.64 10.20
CA ALA A 260 -2.56 -8.01 9.85
C ALA A 260 -3.64 -8.12 8.76
N GLU A 261 -4.43 -7.07 8.57
CA GLU A 261 -5.44 -6.90 7.51
C GLU A 261 -4.82 -6.50 6.16
N LEU A 262 -3.56 -6.06 6.13
CA LEU A 262 -2.85 -5.71 4.90
C LEU A 262 -2.44 -6.95 4.11
N ASN A 263 -2.53 -6.86 2.78
CA ASN A 263 -1.91 -7.82 1.89
C ASN A 263 -0.37 -7.70 1.92
N SER A 264 0.31 -8.68 1.32
CA SER A 264 1.77 -8.78 1.39
C SER A 264 2.48 -7.53 0.86
N MET A 265 2.06 -6.99 -0.30
CA MET A 265 2.72 -5.82 -0.89
C MET A 265 2.57 -4.54 -0.03
N PRO A 266 1.36 -4.14 0.42
CA PRO A 266 1.24 -3.05 1.39
C PRO A 266 2.05 -3.26 2.69
N GLN A 267 2.19 -4.50 3.17
CA GLN A 267 3.09 -4.79 4.31
C GLN A 267 4.56 -4.54 3.96
N TRP A 268 5.02 -4.91 2.76
CA TRP A 268 6.37 -4.59 2.28
C TRP A 268 6.61 -3.08 2.16
N GLU A 269 5.63 -2.33 1.65
CA GLU A 269 5.72 -0.87 1.58
C GLU A 269 5.76 -0.24 2.98
N LEU A 270 4.95 -0.72 3.92
CA LEU A 270 5.00 -0.29 5.31
C LEU A 270 6.35 -0.62 5.97
N ALA A 271 6.89 -1.83 5.74
CA ALA A 271 8.21 -2.21 6.23
C ALA A 271 9.33 -1.33 5.65
N ALA A 272 9.28 -1.04 4.34
CA ALA A 272 10.23 -0.15 3.66
C ALA A 272 10.15 1.28 4.21
N ALA A 273 8.95 1.77 4.50
CA ALA A 273 8.77 3.07 5.11
C ALA A 273 9.35 3.15 6.53
N LEU A 274 9.15 2.12 7.36
CA LEU A 274 9.74 2.05 8.69
C LEU A 274 11.27 2.00 8.61
N PHE A 275 11.79 1.15 7.73
CA PHE A 275 13.22 1.02 7.45
C PHE A 275 13.86 2.37 7.06
N ALA A 276 13.26 3.06 6.07
CA ALA A 276 13.76 4.33 5.59
C ALA A 276 13.71 5.44 6.65
N SER A 277 12.64 5.47 7.45
CA SER A 277 12.48 6.47 8.53
C SER A 277 13.52 6.27 9.62
N ASN A 278 13.76 5.01 10.03
CA ASN A 278 14.79 4.68 11.00
C ASN A 278 16.19 5.06 10.51
N ILE A 279 16.56 4.72 9.27
CA ILE A 279 17.85 5.12 8.70
C ILE A 279 17.96 6.64 8.61
N ALA A 280 16.91 7.34 8.22
CA ALA A 280 16.89 8.80 8.15
C ALA A 280 16.89 9.48 9.53
N GLY A 281 16.76 8.74 10.64
CA GLY A 281 16.70 9.31 11.98
C GLY A 281 15.39 10.03 12.28
N ASP A 282 14.30 9.64 11.60
CA ASP A 282 12.95 10.13 11.86
C ASP A 282 12.20 9.17 12.79
N GLU A 283 11.96 9.62 14.03
CA GLU A 283 11.30 8.81 15.06
C GLU A 283 9.80 9.05 15.16
N SER A 284 9.28 10.03 14.43
CA SER A 284 7.83 10.24 14.36
C SER A 284 7.26 9.25 13.36
N LEU A 285 6.89 8.06 13.83
CA LEU A 285 6.42 6.93 13.02
C LEU A 285 5.00 6.47 13.39
N HIS A 286 4.06 7.40 13.49
CA HIS A 286 2.68 7.06 13.87
C HIS A 286 1.78 6.75 12.68
N VAL A 287 0.67 6.02 12.89
CA VAL A 287 -0.23 5.58 11.79
C VAL A 287 -0.78 6.74 10.94
N GLY A 288 -0.93 7.93 11.52
CA GLY A 288 -1.36 9.14 10.79
C GLY A 288 -0.33 9.74 9.81
N GLN A 289 0.88 9.19 9.71
CA GLN A 289 1.89 9.57 8.70
C GLN A 289 1.90 8.63 7.49
N PHE A 290 0.95 7.71 7.43
CA PHE A 290 0.80 6.77 6.33
C PHE A 290 -0.48 7.07 5.57
N MET A 291 -0.37 7.14 4.25
CA MET A 291 -1.50 7.26 3.33
C MET A 291 -1.73 5.90 2.69
N ALA A 292 -2.93 5.37 2.84
CA ALA A 292 -3.37 4.15 2.20
C ALA A 292 -3.95 4.45 0.81
N LEU A 293 -3.46 3.73 -0.20
CA LEU A 293 -4.07 3.66 -1.52
C LEU A 293 -5.17 2.60 -1.43
N VAL A 294 -6.42 2.99 -1.62
CA VAL A 294 -7.57 2.09 -1.54
C VAL A 294 -8.32 2.02 -2.85
N ASP A 295 -8.98 0.90 -3.11
CA ASP A 295 -9.94 0.78 -4.21
C ASP A 295 -11.36 1.23 -3.80
N ASP A 296 -12.32 1.06 -4.71
CA ASP A 296 -13.73 1.41 -4.48
C ASP A 296 -14.39 0.62 -3.34
N HIS A 297 -13.78 -0.50 -2.93
CA HIS A 297 -14.21 -1.34 -1.80
C HIS A 297 -13.42 -1.04 -0.51
N GLN A 298 -12.66 0.06 -0.47
CA GLN A 298 -11.77 0.43 0.65
C GLN A 298 -10.69 -0.62 0.98
N ARG A 299 -10.35 -1.51 0.04
CA ARG A 299 -9.25 -2.46 0.25
C ARG A 299 -7.93 -1.73 0.07
N VAL A 300 -7.00 -1.92 1.00
CA VAL A 300 -5.68 -1.28 0.94
C VAL A 300 -4.81 -2.00 -0.10
N LEU A 301 -4.55 -1.32 -1.21
CA LEU A 301 -3.70 -1.79 -2.31
C LEU A 301 -2.26 -1.30 -2.18
N GLY A 302 -2.02 -0.25 -1.39
CA GLY A 302 -0.68 0.20 -1.07
C GLY A 302 -0.65 1.17 0.11
N ILE A 303 0.54 1.39 0.66
CA ILE A 303 0.79 2.33 1.76
C ILE A 303 1.99 3.20 1.42
N LYS A 304 1.84 4.51 1.64
CA LYS A 304 2.87 5.52 1.40
C LYS A 304 3.15 6.32 2.66
N ARG A 305 4.41 6.41 3.05
CA ARG A 305 4.87 7.27 4.15
C ARG A 305 5.02 8.71 3.68
N ILE A 306 4.47 9.65 4.44
CA ILE A 306 4.52 11.10 4.20
C ILE A 306 5.09 11.84 5.42
N ASP A 307 5.74 12.99 5.22
CA ASP A 307 6.27 13.89 6.27
C ASP A 307 7.41 13.33 7.13
N LEU A 308 8.67 13.55 6.73
CA LEU A 308 9.87 13.13 7.49
C LEU A 308 10.46 14.28 8.34
N GLY A 309 9.66 15.29 8.67
CA GLY A 309 10.12 16.53 9.30
C GLY A 309 10.62 16.41 10.74
N ALA A 310 10.54 15.24 11.38
CA ALA A 310 11.05 15.02 12.74
C ALA A 310 12.45 14.40 12.79
N ARG A 311 13.15 14.33 11.66
CA ARG A 311 14.56 13.91 11.57
C ARG A 311 15.45 14.63 12.60
N GLU A 312 16.27 13.85 13.29
CA GLU A 312 17.22 14.27 14.34
C GLU A 312 16.68 14.93 15.60
N ARG A 313 15.37 15.22 15.69
CA ARG A 313 14.80 15.85 16.90
C ARG A 313 14.93 14.98 18.15
N ALA A 314 14.87 13.67 17.99
CA ALA A 314 14.94 12.72 19.10
C ALA A 314 15.84 11.50 18.82
N ALA A 315 16.12 11.15 17.55
CA ALA A 315 17.02 10.06 17.19
C ALA A 315 18.44 10.23 17.76
N VAL A 316 18.89 11.48 17.93
CA VAL A 316 20.18 11.80 18.56
C VAL A 316 20.25 11.31 20.01
N ALA A 317 19.13 11.29 20.72
CA ALA A 317 19.10 10.82 22.10
C ALA A 317 19.27 9.30 22.24
N ARG A 318 19.14 8.50 21.16
CA ARG A 318 19.44 7.05 21.22
C ARG A 318 20.91 6.78 21.54
N GLU A 319 21.79 7.69 21.13
CA GLU A 319 23.23 7.56 21.37
C GLU A 319 23.60 7.64 22.86
N LYS A 320 22.74 8.22 23.71
CA LYS A 320 22.95 8.32 25.17
C LYS A 320 22.82 6.99 25.93
N ARG A 321 22.08 6.02 25.40
CA ARG A 321 21.57 4.89 26.22
C ARG A 321 22.02 3.51 25.77
N SER A 322 22.93 3.43 24.78
CA SER A 322 23.33 2.15 24.17
C SER A 322 22.15 1.39 23.52
N ASP A 323 20.98 2.04 23.37
CA ASP A 323 19.74 1.44 22.89
C ASP A 323 19.47 1.93 21.46
N LEU A 324 20.35 1.50 20.54
CA LEU A 324 20.22 1.73 19.10
C LEU A 324 19.23 0.72 18.48
N SER A 325 18.21 0.32 19.24
CA SER A 325 17.24 -0.66 18.80
C SER A 325 16.42 -0.12 17.63
N PRO A 326 16.37 -0.83 16.49
CA PRO A 326 15.49 -0.48 15.37
C PRO A 326 14.00 -0.77 15.69
N TYR A 327 13.71 -1.40 16.82
CA TYR A 327 12.37 -1.85 17.22
C TYR A 327 11.64 -0.90 18.17
N HIS A 328 12.35 0.11 18.68
CA HIS A 328 11.81 1.12 19.61
C HIS A 328 12.17 2.53 19.17
N ALA A 329 11.29 3.49 19.44
CA ALA A 329 11.63 4.91 19.39
C ALA A 329 12.56 5.26 20.56
N SER A 330 13.36 6.34 20.45
CA SER A 330 14.19 6.76 21.57
C SER A 330 13.36 7.02 22.83
N THR A 331 13.92 6.72 24.00
CA THR A 331 13.26 7.04 25.28
C THR A 331 12.99 8.54 25.44
N SER A 332 13.78 9.39 24.77
CA SER A 332 13.54 10.84 24.72
C SER A 332 12.25 11.15 23.98
N TYR A 333 12.02 10.51 22.84
CA TYR A 333 10.77 10.64 22.10
C TYR A 333 9.59 10.07 22.90
N GLN A 334 9.73 8.88 23.48
CA GLN A 334 8.71 8.24 24.30
C GLN A 334 8.34 9.08 25.53
N GLY A 335 9.36 9.64 26.20
CA GLY A 335 9.25 10.44 27.42
C GLY A 335 9.13 11.95 27.19
N SER A 336 8.92 12.40 25.95
CA SER A 336 8.79 13.81 25.56
C SER A 336 7.49 14.44 26.08
N ILE A 337 7.35 14.52 27.41
CA ILE A 337 6.51 15.50 28.11
C ILE A 337 7.12 16.91 27.94
N TRP A 338 8.40 16.99 27.58
CA TRP A 338 9.07 18.23 27.16
C TRP A 338 8.33 18.85 25.98
N LYS A 339 7.58 19.94 26.23
CA LYS A 339 6.61 20.64 25.36
C LYS A 339 5.16 20.12 25.36
N GLY A 340 4.83 19.22 26.28
CA GLY A 340 3.55 19.21 26.98
C GLY A 340 2.32 18.61 26.29
N LYS A 341 2.41 17.59 25.42
CA LYS A 341 1.18 17.06 24.80
C LYS A 341 0.98 15.55 24.64
N GLN A 342 1.98 14.66 24.57
CA GLN A 342 1.71 13.23 24.26
C GLN A 342 2.67 12.23 24.93
N MET A 343 2.14 11.25 25.67
CA MET A 343 2.81 10.04 26.19
C MET A 343 2.59 8.83 25.25
N GLY A 344 3.44 7.81 25.38
CA GLY A 344 3.25 6.52 24.67
C GLY A 344 3.60 6.57 23.18
N LYS A 345 4.66 7.30 22.79
CA LYS A 345 5.04 7.50 21.39
C LYS A 345 5.94 6.42 20.79
N ASP A 346 5.97 5.23 21.38
CA ASP A 346 6.74 4.10 20.83
C ASP A 346 5.99 3.44 19.66
N TYR A 347 5.72 4.22 18.61
CA TYR A 347 4.84 3.81 17.52
C TYR A 347 5.37 2.62 16.73
N ILE A 348 6.69 2.57 16.57
CA ILE A 348 7.35 1.51 15.83
C ILE A 348 7.18 0.15 16.51
N SER A 349 7.24 0.07 17.84
CA SER A 349 7.01 -1.21 18.54
C SER A 349 5.56 -1.67 18.40
N PHE A 350 4.59 -0.75 18.34
CA PHE A 350 3.20 -1.10 18.08
C PHE A 350 2.96 -1.60 16.65
N LEU A 351 3.65 -1.03 15.66
CA LEU A 351 3.59 -1.48 14.26
C LEU A 351 4.27 -2.85 14.10
N LEU A 352 5.49 -2.99 14.62
CA LEU A 352 6.28 -4.22 14.56
C LEU A 352 5.78 -5.32 15.51
N ALA A 353 4.76 -5.06 16.34
CA ALA A 353 4.11 -6.10 17.14
C ALA A 353 3.35 -7.14 16.29
N GLU A 354 3.15 -6.88 14.99
CA GLU A 354 2.66 -7.87 14.01
C GLU A 354 3.86 -8.64 13.41
N PRO A 355 3.99 -9.96 13.67
CA PRO A 355 5.17 -10.74 13.27
C PRO A 355 5.43 -10.79 11.76
N GLY A 356 4.38 -10.70 10.93
CA GLY A 356 4.51 -10.64 9.48
C GLY A 356 5.25 -9.38 9.00
N LEU A 357 4.92 -8.23 9.57
CA LEU A 357 5.59 -6.96 9.30
C LEU A 357 7.01 -6.93 9.87
N GLU A 358 7.20 -7.39 11.11
CA GLU A 358 8.52 -7.47 11.74
C GLU A 358 9.51 -8.29 10.91
N ARG A 359 9.08 -9.47 10.43
CA ARG A 359 9.90 -10.30 9.55
C ARG A 359 10.28 -9.56 8.26
N LYS A 360 9.33 -8.93 7.57
CA LYS A 360 9.60 -8.16 6.34
C LYS A 360 10.56 -7.00 6.59
N TYR A 361 10.37 -6.31 7.70
CA TYR A 361 11.26 -5.25 8.17
C TYR A 361 12.69 -5.77 8.40
N ASN A 362 12.84 -6.89 9.11
CA ASN A 362 14.14 -7.51 9.37
C ASN A 362 14.82 -7.96 8.06
N LEU A 363 14.05 -8.54 7.14
CA LEU A 363 14.56 -9.00 5.85
C LEU A 363 15.15 -7.86 5.00
N LEU A 364 14.60 -6.63 5.04
CA LEU A 364 15.19 -5.46 4.37
C LEU A 364 16.59 -5.13 4.88
N TRP A 365 16.79 -5.19 6.20
CA TRP A 365 18.11 -4.99 6.81
C TRP A 365 19.09 -6.10 6.47
N LEU A 366 18.66 -7.36 6.57
CA LEU A 366 19.49 -8.53 6.26
C LEU A 366 19.93 -8.55 4.79
N MET A 367 19.05 -8.15 3.88
CA MET A 367 19.38 -8.06 2.45
C MET A 367 20.52 -7.07 2.20
N LEU A 368 20.46 -5.88 2.80
CA LEU A 368 21.53 -4.90 2.64
C LEU A 368 22.84 -5.36 3.26
N ALA A 369 22.77 -6.03 4.42
CA ALA A 369 23.94 -6.59 5.09
C ALA A 369 24.67 -7.64 4.24
N ASN A 370 23.94 -8.42 3.43
CA ASN A 370 24.50 -9.55 2.69
C ASN A 370 24.84 -9.23 1.21
N ARG A 371 24.21 -8.23 0.59
CA ARG A 371 24.38 -7.95 -0.85
C ARG A 371 25.56 -7.03 -1.20
N ARG A 372 26.06 -6.24 -0.26
CA ARG A 372 27.15 -5.28 -0.49
C ARG A 372 28.19 -5.43 0.60
N LYS A 373 29.46 -5.14 0.27
CA LYS A 373 30.48 -5.00 1.32
C LYS A 373 30.08 -3.82 2.18
N GLU A 374 30.18 -4.00 3.49
CA GLU A 374 29.75 -3.00 4.47
C GLU A 374 30.45 -1.65 4.23
N ASP A 375 31.76 -1.66 3.98
CA ASP A 375 32.55 -0.46 3.70
C ASP A 375 32.04 0.31 2.48
N GLU A 376 31.70 -0.38 1.38
CA GLU A 376 31.16 0.23 0.16
C GLU A 376 29.77 0.85 0.41
N LEU A 377 28.94 0.18 1.22
CA LEU A 377 27.61 0.68 1.56
C LEU A 377 27.68 1.90 2.49
N VAL A 378 28.58 1.87 3.48
CA VAL A 378 28.87 2.98 4.38
C VAL A 378 29.39 4.19 3.60
N GLU A 379 30.38 3.98 2.72
CA GLU A 379 30.91 5.04 1.85
C GLU A 379 29.80 5.66 0.99
N ASN A 380 28.94 4.83 0.40
CA ASN A 380 27.82 5.30 -0.40
C ASN A 380 26.79 6.09 0.45
N ILE A 381 26.45 5.63 1.66
CA ILE A 381 25.56 6.36 2.56
C ILE A 381 26.16 7.73 2.91
N VAL A 382 27.43 7.77 3.29
CA VAL A 382 28.11 9.02 3.64
C VAL A 382 28.12 9.98 2.45
N LYS A 383 28.51 9.49 1.28
CA LYS A 383 28.54 10.29 0.04
C LYS A 383 27.17 10.86 -0.28
N GLN A 384 26.15 10.01 -0.37
CA GLN A 384 24.82 10.42 -0.79
C GLN A 384 24.12 11.32 0.25
N SER A 385 24.29 11.05 1.54
CA SER A 385 23.74 11.91 2.60
C SER A 385 24.35 13.30 2.55
N LYS A 386 25.68 13.39 2.40
CA LYS A 386 26.41 14.66 2.25
C LYS A 386 25.95 15.42 1.00
N GLU A 387 25.93 14.77 -0.16
CA GLU A 387 25.56 15.40 -1.43
C GLU A 387 24.11 15.89 -1.42
N VAL A 388 23.18 15.10 -0.88
CA VAL A 388 21.78 15.52 -0.74
C VAL A 388 21.66 16.70 0.21
N PHE A 389 22.29 16.68 1.39
CA PHE A 389 22.22 17.79 2.34
C PHE A 389 22.68 19.12 1.70
N MET A 390 23.84 19.10 1.02
CA MET A 390 24.37 20.30 0.35
C MET A 390 23.43 20.79 -0.75
N ARG A 391 22.91 19.89 -1.60
CA ARG A 391 21.96 20.25 -2.66
C ARG A 391 20.67 20.86 -2.12
N GLN A 392 20.13 20.32 -1.02
CA GLN A 392 18.93 20.86 -0.39
C GLN A 392 19.21 22.23 0.26
N TYR A 393 20.41 22.43 0.82
CA TYR A 393 20.84 23.70 1.38
C TYR A 393 20.96 24.82 0.33
N ASP A 394 21.41 24.49 -0.89
CA ASP A 394 21.51 25.46 -1.99
C ASP A 394 20.14 26.09 -2.36
N ALA A 395 19.05 25.36 -2.10
CA ALA A 395 17.68 25.83 -2.33
C ALA A 395 17.14 26.72 -1.18
N VAL A 396 17.86 26.84 -0.06
CA VAL A 396 17.47 27.72 1.06
C VAL A 396 17.74 29.19 0.67
N PRO A 397 16.80 30.11 0.95
CA PRO A 397 17.01 31.56 0.76
C PRO A 397 18.30 32.06 1.45
N GLU A 398 19.00 32.98 0.78
CA GLU A 398 20.33 33.44 1.17
C GLU A 398 20.37 34.07 2.57
N GLU A 399 19.31 34.78 2.94
CA GLU A 399 19.08 35.40 4.24
C GLU A 399 18.90 34.39 5.39
N HIS A 400 18.57 33.13 5.09
CA HIS A 400 18.34 32.08 6.09
C HIS A 400 19.54 31.14 6.24
N LYS A 401 20.50 31.18 5.30
CA LYS A 401 21.58 30.20 5.17
C LYS A 401 22.50 30.07 6.37
N ASP A 402 22.85 31.15 7.07
CA ASP A 402 23.70 31.04 8.26
C ASP A 402 22.91 30.50 9.45
N LYS A 403 21.72 31.07 9.68
CA LYS A 403 20.86 30.73 10.81
C LYS A 403 20.36 29.29 10.76
N VAL A 404 20.08 28.76 9.57
CA VAL A 404 19.61 27.37 9.42
C VAL A 404 20.66 26.36 9.88
N LEU A 405 21.94 26.60 9.62
CA LEU A 405 23.03 25.71 10.06
C LEU A 405 23.15 25.72 11.59
N GLU A 406 23.01 26.89 12.20
CA GLU A 406 23.02 27.06 13.66
C GLU A 406 21.82 26.38 14.32
N ASN A 407 20.62 26.59 13.79
CA ASN A 407 19.40 25.95 14.28
C ASN A 407 19.47 24.41 14.16
N ILE A 408 20.03 23.87 13.08
CA ILE A 408 20.21 22.41 12.93
C ILE A 408 21.20 21.89 13.96
N ALA A 409 22.33 22.57 14.16
CA ALA A 409 23.30 22.22 15.20
C ALA A 409 22.64 22.23 16.60
N GLU A 410 21.79 23.22 16.90
CA GLU A 410 21.01 23.27 18.14
C GLU A 410 20.03 22.10 18.27
N ILE A 411 19.30 21.74 17.19
CA ILE A 411 18.39 20.59 17.19
C ILE A 411 19.16 19.32 17.54
N ILE A 412 20.28 19.07 16.87
CA ILE A 412 21.15 17.92 17.13
C ILE A 412 21.60 17.93 18.59
N ASN A 413 22.17 19.04 19.04
CA ASN A 413 22.76 19.16 20.38
C ASN A 413 21.73 19.09 21.51
N SER A 414 20.47 19.44 21.24
CA SER A 414 19.40 19.35 22.25
C SER A 414 19.15 17.90 22.73
N GLY A 415 19.43 16.91 21.87
CA GLY A 415 19.32 15.49 22.18
C GLY A 415 20.65 14.81 22.53
N ALA A 416 21.79 15.37 22.08
CA ALA A 416 23.11 14.75 22.15
C ALA A 416 23.69 14.66 23.58
N ASP A 417 24.60 13.71 23.76
CA ASP A 417 25.55 13.70 24.88
C ASP A 417 26.61 14.81 24.64
N PRO A 418 27.13 15.49 25.67
CA PRO A 418 28.30 16.37 25.54
C PRO A 418 29.40 15.84 24.62
N GLU A 419 29.72 14.54 24.66
CA GLU A 419 30.77 13.91 23.83
C GLU A 419 30.36 13.67 22.37
N SER A 420 29.06 13.59 22.09
CA SER A 420 28.49 13.45 20.73
C SER A 420 27.95 14.77 20.18
N SER A 421 28.11 15.87 20.93
CA SER A 421 27.66 17.19 20.52
C SER A 421 28.46 17.70 19.31
N PHE A 422 27.74 18.28 18.35
CA PHE A 422 28.34 18.92 17.20
C PHE A 422 28.67 20.38 17.53
N LYS A 423 29.90 20.80 17.21
CA LYS A 423 30.34 22.19 17.38
C LYS A 423 31.05 22.65 16.12
N PHE A 424 30.67 23.84 15.66
CA PHE A 424 31.43 24.51 14.61
C PHE A 424 32.81 24.92 15.15
N GLN A 425 33.82 24.86 14.28
CA GLN A 425 35.13 25.43 14.62
C GLN A 425 34.98 26.95 14.86
N PRO A 426 35.62 27.50 15.89
CA PRO A 426 35.60 28.95 16.13
C PRO A 426 36.09 29.71 14.89
N GLY A 427 35.34 30.73 14.46
CA GLY A 427 35.68 31.52 13.28
C GLY A 427 35.43 30.85 11.93
N ALA A 428 34.82 29.65 11.89
CA ALA A 428 34.45 29.00 10.64
C ALA A 428 33.50 29.87 9.80
N ASN A 429 33.84 30.07 8.53
CA ASN A 429 32.96 30.71 7.56
C ASN A 429 31.78 29.79 7.18
N ARG A 430 30.80 30.33 6.45
CA ARG A 430 29.58 29.59 6.07
C ARG A 430 29.86 28.27 5.35
N GLU A 431 30.78 28.27 4.39
CA GLU A 431 31.11 27.05 3.63
C GLU A 431 31.72 25.99 4.54
N ALA A 432 32.64 26.37 5.43
CA ALA A 432 33.21 25.46 6.42
C ALA A 432 32.15 24.93 7.41
N LYS A 433 31.20 25.77 7.84
CA LYS A 433 30.05 25.35 8.64
C LYS A 433 29.18 24.33 7.88
N LEU A 434 28.84 24.62 6.62
CA LEU A 434 28.05 23.73 5.78
C LEU A 434 28.74 22.37 5.60
N GLN A 435 30.00 22.35 5.18
CA GLN A 435 30.75 21.12 4.95
C GLN A 435 30.88 20.28 6.22
N SER A 436 31.24 20.91 7.35
CA SER A 436 31.40 20.20 8.63
C SER A 436 30.09 19.60 9.13
N LEU A 437 28.97 20.33 9.02
CA LEU A 437 27.66 19.82 9.42
C LEU A 437 27.17 18.71 8.47
N ALA A 438 27.36 18.86 7.15
CA ALA A 438 26.98 17.85 6.16
C ALA A 438 27.75 16.54 6.38
N ILE A 439 29.06 16.62 6.61
CA ILE A 439 29.89 15.45 6.94
C ILE A 439 29.44 14.83 8.25
N PHE A 440 29.17 15.64 9.28
CA PHE A 440 28.71 15.14 10.57
C PHE A 440 27.41 14.34 10.45
N LEU A 441 26.38 14.90 9.79
CA LEU A 441 25.11 14.21 9.54
C LEU A 441 25.29 12.93 8.73
N ALA A 442 26.10 12.97 7.68
CA ALA A 442 26.39 11.81 6.83
C ALA A 442 27.07 10.67 7.59
N MET A 443 28.07 10.97 8.42
CA MET A 443 28.74 10.00 9.29
C MET A 443 27.77 9.40 10.32
N ARG A 444 26.84 10.23 10.82
CA ARG A 444 25.81 9.82 11.77
C ARG A 444 24.79 8.87 11.16
N ASP A 445 24.35 9.12 9.93
CA ASP A 445 23.49 8.20 9.18
C ASP A 445 24.16 6.85 8.96
N ALA A 446 25.45 6.85 8.60
CA ALA A 446 26.23 5.61 8.46
C ALA A 446 26.39 4.86 9.78
N LYS A 447 26.73 5.56 10.87
CA LYS A 447 26.81 4.95 12.22
C LYS A 447 25.48 4.34 12.65
N ARG A 448 24.38 5.04 12.37
CA ARG A 448 23.02 4.55 12.65
C ARG A 448 22.71 3.29 11.85
N PHE A 449 23.05 3.27 10.57
CA PHE A 449 22.89 2.10 9.72
C PHE A 449 23.63 0.89 10.30
N ILE A 450 24.92 1.03 10.66
CA ILE A 450 25.74 -0.06 11.22
C ILE A 450 25.09 -0.60 12.50
N ALA A 451 24.78 0.27 13.46
CA ALA A 451 24.25 -0.14 14.75
C ALA A 451 22.88 -0.82 14.64
N MET A 452 21.97 -0.27 13.84
CA MET A 452 20.65 -0.87 13.64
C MET A 452 20.75 -2.21 12.92
N LYS A 453 21.61 -2.31 11.89
CA LYS A 453 21.89 -3.57 11.19
C LYS A 453 22.39 -4.64 12.14
N GLU A 454 23.38 -4.32 12.99
CA GLU A 454 23.93 -5.26 13.97
C GLU A 454 22.85 -5.79 14.92
N GLU A 455 21.99 -4.90 15.43
CA GLU A 455 20.89 -5.31 16.31
C GLU A 455 19.85 -6.17 15.58
N VAL A 456 19.48 -5.85 14.33
CA VAL A 456 18.58 -6.70 13.55
C VAL A 456 19.20 -8.07 13.29
N VAL A 457 20.48 -8.14 12.93
CA VAL A 457 21.18 -9.40 12.69
C VAL A 457 21.20 -10.25 13.98
N LEU A 458 21.53 -9.63 15.12
CA LEU A 458 21.51 -10.30 16.42
C LEU A 458 20.10 -10.78 16.80
N SER A 459 19.08 -9.93 16.63
CA SER A 459 17.69 -10.24 16.90
C SER A 459 17.19 -11.40 16.03
N ASN A 460 17.41 -11.33 14.71
CA ASN A 460 17.06 -12.40 13.77
C ASN A 460 17.76 -13.71 14.13
N ASN A 461 19.06 -13.69 14.47
CA ASN A 461 19.78 -14.91 14.86
C ASN A 461 19.19 -15.54 16.12
N ARG A 462 18.82 -14.74 17.12
CA ARG A 462 18.14 -15.22 18.34
C ARG A 462 16.77 -15.78 18.02
N GLU A 463 15.99 -15.09 17.18
CA GLU A 463 14.66 -15.52 16.77
C GLU A 463 14.70 -16.83 15.99
N MET A 464 15.63 -16.98 15.04
CA MET A 464 15.81 -18.20 14.25
C MET A 464 16.28 -19.37 15.13
N ALA A 465 17.22 -19.15 16.07
CA ALA A 465 17.62 -20.18 17.02
C ALA A 465 16.46 -20.64 17.92
N LEU A 466 15.63 -19.70 18.38
CA LEU A 466 14.42 -20.03 19.13
C LEU A 466 13.42 -20.80 18.27
N PHE A 467 13.23 -20.39 17.01
CA PHE A 467 12.34 -21.06 16.07
C PHE A 467 12.80 -22.48 15.75
N GLU A 468 14.10 -22.71 15.52
CA GLU A 468 14.69 -24.04 15.34
C GLU A 468 14.48 -24.93 16.57
N LYS A 469 14.68 -24.39 17.78
CA LYS A 469 14.39 -25.13 19.01
C LYS A 469 12.91 -25.49 19.13
N GLN A 470 12.01 -24.58 18.75
CA GLN A 470 10.58 -24.86 18.73
C GLN A 470 10.22 -25.93 17.68
N LEU A 471 10.88 -25.94 16.52
CA LEU A 471 10.71 -26.98 15.51
C LEU A 471 11.09 -28.35 16.10
N GLN A 472 12.23 -28.45 16.79
CA GLN A 472 12.68 -29.70 17.42
C GLN A 472 11.69 -30.24 18.46
N ILE A 473 11.08 -29.36 19.25
CA ILE A 473 10.14 -29.73 20.32
C ILE A 473 8.77 -30.10 19.77
N LYS A 474 8.24 -29.32 18.82
CA LYS A 474 6.82 -29.38 18.43
C LYS A 474 6.56 -30.20 17.17
N ILE A 475 7.55 -30.36 16.30
CA ILE A 475 7.38 -31.06 15.01
C ILE A 475 7.74 -32.54 15.16
N GLU A 476 7.12 -33.41 14.35
CA GLU A 476 7.50 -34.83 14.27
C GLU A 476 8.91 -34.99 13.68
N PRO A 477 9.78 -35.86 14.25
CA PRO A 477 11.18 -35.99 13.81
C PRO A 477 11.37 -36.24 12.30
N LYS A 478 10.47 -37.00 11.68
CA LYS A 478 10.51 -37.28 10.22
C LYS A 478 10.39 -36.03 9.34
N HIS A 479 9.85 -34.93 9.87
CA HIS A 479 9.65 -33.67 9.14
C HIS A 479 10.62 -32.56 9.57
N HIS A 480 11.47 -32.79 10.59
CA HIS A 480 12.45 -31.80 11.07
C HIS A 480 13.38 -31.35 9.94
N GLU A 481 13.93 -32.30 9.20
CA GLU A 481 14.90 -32.01 8.14
C GLU A 481 14.29 -31.19 7.01
N MET A 482 13.01 -31.37 6.71
CA MET A 482 12.29 -30.55 5.71
C MET A 482 12.23 -29.08 6.15
N CYS A 483 11.80 -28.80 7.38
CA CYS A 483 11.73 -27.42 7.90
C CYS A 483 13.12 -26.79 8.02
N LEU A 484 14.12 -27.55 8.46
CA LEU A 484 15.50 -27.07 8.50
C LEU A 484 16.05 -26.79 7.10
N ASN A 485 15.72 -27.62 6.10
CA ASN A 485 16.11 -27.37 4.72
C ASN A 485 15.50 -26.05 4.20
N ILE A 486 14.23 -25.79 4.49
CA ILE A 486 13.57 -24.51 4.15
C ILE A 486 14.32 -23.32 4.76
N LEU A 487 14.69 -23.39 6.04
CA LEU A 487 15.47 -22.35 6.70
C LEU A 487 16.88 -22.19 6.10
N ARG A 488 17.56 -23.30 5.76
CA ARG A 488 18.84 -23.26 5.05
C ARG A 488 18.71 -22.61 3.68
N LYS A 489 17.63 -22.87 2.93
CA LYS A 489 17.36 -22.22 1.64
C LYS A 489 17.12 -20.72 1.78
N ARG A 490 16.38 -20.30 2.82
CA ARG A 490 16.25 -18.88 3.16
C ARG A 490 17.62 -18.23 3.39
N GLU A 491 18.47 -18.86 4.18
CA GLU A 491 19.82 -18.35 4.46
C GLU A 491 20.71 -18.31 3.20
N GLN A 492 20.62 -19.32 2.34
CA GLN A 492 21.33 -19.34 1.05
C GLN A 492 20.87 -18.19 0.14
N LEU A 493 19.56 -17.96 0.03
CA LEU A 493 18.97 -16.86 -0.72
C LEU A 493 19.44 -15.49 -0.21
N LEU A 494 19.41 -15.27 1.11
CA LEU A 494 19.86 -14.03 1.73
C LEU A 494 21.33 -13.75 1.45
N LYS A 495 22.16 -14.80 1.43
CA LYS A 495 23.61 -14.71 1.18
C LYS A 495 23.99 -14.70 -0.31
N GLY A 496 23.01 -14.79 -1.22
CA GLY A 496 23.27 -14.91 -2.66
C GLY A 496 24.03 -16.18 -3.05
N VAL A 497 23.94 -17.24 -2.24
CA VAL A 497 24.58 -18.52 -2.52
C VAL A 497 23.74 -19.28 -3.54
N ALA A 498 24.35 -19.75 -4.62
CA ALA A 498 23.67 -20.52 -5.66
C ALA A 498 23.07 -21.82 -5.10
N PHE A 499 21.85 -22.15 -5.53
CA PHE A 499 21.19 -23.41 -5.25
C PHE A 499 20.21 -23.74 -6.40
N ASP A 500 19.72 -24.98 -6.48
CA ASP A 500 18.73 -25.36 -7.49
C ASP A 500 17.34 -24.80 -7.13
N GLU A 501 16.90 -23.78 -7.87
CA GLU A 501 15.59 -23.15 -7.69
C GLU A 501 14.42 -24.13 -7.89
N LYS A 502 14.62 -25.25 -8.60
CA LYS A 502 13.60 -26.29 -8.78
C LYS A 502 13.27 -27.02 -7.48
N GLU A 503 14.15 -26.95 -6.47
CA GLU A 503 13.90 -27.56 -5.16
C GLU A 503 12.84 -26.79 -4.35
N ILE A 504 12.69 -25.49 -4.57
CA ILE A 504 11.74 -24.65 -3.83
C ILE A 504 10.28 -25.11 -4.03
N PRO A 505 9.77 -25.28 -5.26
CA PRO A 505 8.44 -25.83 -5.49
C PRO A 505 8.24 -27.22 -4.86
N VAL A 506 9.27 -28.07 -4.85
CA VAL A 506 9.20 -29.40 -4.22
C VAL A 506 9.00 -29.29 -2.71
N LEU A 507 9.73 -28.38 -2.04
CA LEU A 507 9.58 -28.13 -0.61
C LEU A 507 8.16 -27.64 -0.26
N TYR A 508 7.56 -26.77 -1.08
CA TYR A 508 6.17 -26.35 -0.88
C TYR A 508 5.17 -27.49 -1.09
N GLY A 509 5.39 -28.34 -2.08
CA GLY A 509 4.56 -29.53 -2.30
C GLY A 509 4.62 -30.50 -1.11
N GLN A 510 5.81 -30.70 -0.53
CA GLN A 510 6.00 -31.52 0.68
C GLN A 510 5.29 -30.91 1.89
N LEU A 511 5.45 -29.60 2.10
CA LEU A 511 4.74 -28.86 3.17
C LEU A 511 3.22 -28.98 3.05
N ASP A 512 2.68 -28.81 1.84
CA ASP A 512 1.25 -28.96 1.59
C ASP A 512 0.78 -30.38 1.92
N GLY A 513 1.57 -31.40 1.58
CA GLY A 513 1.29 -32.79 1.95
C GLY A 513 1.21 -33.00 3.47
N VAL A 514 2.18 -32.47 4.22
CA VAL A 514 2.21 -32.56 5.70
C VAL A 514 1.05 -31.79 6.33
N LEU A 515 0.74 -30.60 5.83
CA LEU A 515 -0.39 -29.81 6.30
C LEU A 515 -1.73 -30.52 6.07
N LYS A 516 -1.91 -31.22 4.93
CA LYS A 516 -3.09 -32.06 4.68
C LYS A 516 -3.20 -33.23 5.67
N GLU A 517 -2.08 -33.88 6.01
CA GLU A 517 -2.05 -34.93 7.03
C GLU A 517 -2.50 -34.38 8.39
N LEU A 518 -1.97 -33.23 8.80
CA LEU A 518 -2.33 -32.58 10.07
C LEU A 518 -3.78 -32.14 10.11
N LEU A 519 -4.31 -31.61 9.01
CA LEU A 519 -5.73 -31.22 8.94
C LEU A 519 -6.64 -32.44 9.02
N THR A 520 -6.25 -33.58 8.43
CA THR A 520 -6.97 -34.86 8.61
C THR A 520 -7.00 -35.26 10.09
N LYS A 521 -5.87 -35.16 10.80
CA LYS A 521 -5.81 -35.39 12.25
C LYS A 521 -6.66 -34.37 13.03
N ALA A 522 -6.66 -33.10 12.62
CA ALA A 522 -7.46 -32.04 13.24
C ALA A 522 -8.96 -32.25 13.05
N ILE A 523 -9.41 -32.79 11.91
CA ILE A 523 -10.81 -33.14 11.67
C ILE A 523 -11.24 -34.25 12.64
N ALA A 524 -10.40 -35.28 12.81
CA ALA A 524 -10.69 -36.37 13.74
C ALA A 524 -10.63 -35.93 15.21
N SER A 525 -9.71 -35.01 15.55
CA SER A 525 -9.41 -34.61 16.92
C SER A 525 -9.19 -33.08 17.05
N PRO A 526 -10.23 -32.25 16.87
CA PRO A 526 -10.10 -30.79 16.78
C PRO A 526 -9.72 -30.11 18.09
N LYS A 527 -9.63 -30.83 19.22
CA LYS A 527 -9.26 -30.24 20.52
C LYS A 527 -7.76 -30.34 20.83
N VAL A 528 -6.97 -31.01 19.98
CA VAL A 528 -5.55 -31.25 20.23
C VAL A 528 -4.74 -30.02 19.82
N GLU A 529 -4.31 -29.23 20.80
CA GLU A 529 -3.61 -27.96 20.57
C GLU A 529 -2.29 -28.12 19.80
N LEU A 530 -1.56 -29.21 20.06
CA LEU A 530 -0.30 -29.53 19.38
C LEU A 530 -0.45 -29.56 17.84
N ILE A 531 -1.60 -30.00 17.30
CA ILE A 531 -1.83 -30.03 15.86
C ILE A 531 -1.82 -28.60 15.29
N TYR A 532 -2.46 -27.65 15.98
CA TYR A 532 -2.52 -26.26 15.55
C TYR A 532 -1.18 -25.55 15.74
N GLU A 533 -0.44 -25.87 16.81
CA GLU A 533 0.95 -25.41 16.95
C GLU A 533 1.81 -25.89 15.78
N GLN A 534 1.69 -27.15 15.39
CA GLN A 534 2.39 -27.70 14.23
C GLN A 534 2.01 -26.98 12.93
N ILE A 535 0.70 -26.80 12.65
CA ILE A 535 0.23 -26.06 11.47
C ILE A 535 0.82 -24.63 11.44
N GLN A 536 0.84 -23.95 12.59
CA GLN A 536 1.42 -22.61 12.71
C GLN A 536 2.93 -22.61 12.38
N MET A 537 3.68 -23.59 12.91
CA MET A 537 5.12 -23.73 12.68
C MET A 537 5.46 -24.02 11.22
N TYR A 538 4.78 -24.98 10.56
CA TYR A 538 4.99 -25.27 9.14
C TYR A 538 4.63 -24.08 8.25
N SER A 539 3.50 -23.42 8.53
CA SER A 539 3.09 -22.23 7.79
C SER A 539 4.10 -21.09 7.95
N ARG A 540 4.64 -20.90 9.16
CA ARG A 540 5.71 -19.93 9.39
C ARG A 540 6.98 -20.27 8.61
N SER A 541 7.43 -21.52 8.61
CA SER A 541 8.59 -21.95 7.80
C SER A 541 8.40 -21.62 6.31
N ALA A 542 7.21 -21.87 5.76
CA ALA A 542 6.91 -21.51 4.38
C ALA A 542 7.00 -19.99 4.14
N LEU A 543 6.44 -19.18 5.05
CA LEU A 543 6.45 -17.72 4.94
C LEU A 543 7.85 -17.12 5.05
N GLU A 544 8.73 -17.68 5.89
CA GLU A 544 10.14 -17.29 6.00
C GLU A 544 10.86 -17.36 4.64
N LEU A 545 10.63 -18.45 3.90
CA LEU A 545 11.22 -18.64 2.57
C LEU A 545 10.50 -17.83 1.48
N LEU A 546 9.18 -17.73 1.52
CA LEU A 546 8.37 -16.98 0.54
C LEU A 546 8.62 -15.48 0.60
N ASP A 547 8.66 -14.88 1.79
CA ASP A 547 8.96 -13.46 1.96
C ASP A 547 10.41 -13.16 1.51
N THR A 548 11.35 -14.09 1.74
CA THR A 548 12.73 -13.96 1.24
C THR A 548 12.78 -13.97 -0.30
N GLN A 549 12.07 -14.88 -0.96
CA GLN A 549 11.97 -14.87 -2.42
C GLN A 549 11.32 -13.60 -2.95
N CYS A 550 10.23 -13.15 -2.32
CA CYS A 550 9.58 -11.89 -2.70
C CYS A 550 10.56 -10.73 -2.64
N LEU A 551 11.33 -10.60 -1.55
CA LEU A 551 12.31 -9.53 -1.41
C LEU A 551 13.31 -9.49 -2.56
N LEU A 552 13.81 -10.65 -3.01
CA LEU A 552 14.76 -10.69 -4.10
C LEU A 552 14.14 -10.22 -5.42
N LEU A 553 12.87 -10.57 -5.67
CA LEU A 553 12.13 -10.14 -6.86
C LEU A 553 11.71 -8.66 -6.80
N LEU A 554 11.60 -8.07 -5.60
CA LEU A 554 11.23 -6.66 -5.43
C LEU A 554 12.28 -5.67 -5.99
N ASP A 555 13.48 -6.16 -6.32
CA ASP A 555 14.55 -5.34 -6.88
C ASP A 555 14.49 -5.21 -8.41
N ASP A 556 13.68 -6.04 -9.08
CA ASP A 556 13.55 -6.06 -10.53
C ASP A 556 12.10 -5.82 -10.96
N LYS A 557 11.84 -4.66 -11.57
CA LYS A 557 10.50 -4.30 -12.07
C LYS A 557 9.97 -5.26 -13.15
N SER A 558 10.83 -5.99 -13.85
CA SER A 558 10.40 -7.01 -14.82
C SER A 558 9.77 -8.24 -14.16
N LYS A 559 10.03 -8.45 -12.87
CA LYS A 559 9.60 -9.64 -12.09
C LYS A 559 8.21 -9.53 -11.45
N GLN A 560 7.38 -8.60 -11.92
CA GLN A 560 6.03 -8.41 -11.39
C GLN A 560 5.12 -9.64 -11.57
N ALA A 561 5.32 -10.43 -12.63
CA ALA A 561 4.53 -11.63 -12.86
C ALA A 561 4.87 -12.72 -11.82
N GLU A 562 6.16 -12.93 -11.55
CA GLU A 562 6.63 -13.88 -10.54
C GLU A 562 6.20 -13.45 -9.12
N LEU A 563 6.23 -12.15 -8.81
CA LEU A 563 5.72 -11.61 -7.54
C LEU A 563 4.23 -11.95 -7.33
N ARG A 564 3.40 -11.80 -8.37
CA ARG A 564 1.97 -12.18 -8.31
C ARG A 564 1.77 -13.67 -8.06
N ALA A 565 2.63 -14.52 -8.64
CA ALA A 565 2.57 -15.96 -8.42
C ALA A 565 2.89 -16.34 -6.96
N LEU A 566 3.87 -15.67 -6.33
CA LEU A 566 4.20 -15.87 -4.91
C LEU A 566 3.11 -15.34 -3.97
N GLU A 567 2.41 -14.28 -4.37
CA GLU A 567 1.36 -13.68 -3.54
C GLU A 567 0.26 -14.69 -3.17
N GLY A 568 -0.18 -15.54 -4.10
CA GLY A 568 -1.15 -16.60 -3.82
C GLY A 568 -0.67 -17.59 -2.74
N GLN A 569 0.60 -17.98 -2.79
CA GLN A 569 1.20 -18.86 -1.77
C GLN A 569 1.31 -18.16 -0.42
N ILE A 570 1.73 -16.89 -0.39
CA ILE A 570 1.80 -16.10 0.83
C ILE A 570 0.42 -15.97 1.46
N LYS A 571 -0.60 -15.63 0.67
CA LYS A 571 -1.99 -15.53 1.15
C LYS A 571 -2.45 -16.83 1.80
N LYS A 572 -2.15 -17.98 1.16
CA LYS A 572 -2.47 -19.31 1.66
C LYS A 572 -1.82 -19.57 3.03
N TYR A 573 -0.50 -19.50 3.14
CA TYR A 573 0.19 -19.82 4.41
C TYR A 573 -0.06 -18.80 5.51
N GLN A 574 -0.23 -17.51 5.19
CA GLN A 574 -0.67 -16.50 6.16
C GLN A 574 -2.06 -16.83 6.73
N SER A 575 -3.00 -17.22 5.88
CA SER A 575 -4.36 -17.59 6.28
C SER A 575 -4.38 -18.85 7.14
N LEU A 576 -3.59 -19.88 6.79
CA LEU A 576 -3.41 -21.07 7.63
C LEU A 576 -2.83 -20.73 9.00
N MET A 577 -1.78 -19.90 9.04
CA MET A 577 -1.16 -19.46 10.28
C MET A 577 -2.15 -18.68 11.17
N GLN A 578 -2.96 -17.79 10.60
CA GLN A 578 -3.98 -17.02 11.33
C GLN A 578 -5.13 -17.92 11.83
N CYS A 579 -5.59 -18.88 11.03
CA CYS A 579 -6.61 -19.85 11.45
C CYS A 579 -6.09 -20.73 12.59
N ALA A 580 -4.85 -21.24 12.50
CA ALA A 580 -4.24 -22.00 13.58
C ALA A 580 -4.07 -21.17 14.87
N SER A 581 -3.64 -19.91 14.73
CA SER A 581 -3.54 -18.98 15.87
C SER A 581 -4.90 -18.74 16.54
N TYR A 582 -5.97 -18.62 15.74
CA TYR A 582 -7.33 -18.55 16.27
C TYR A 582 -7.73 -19.82 17.04
N CYS A 583 -7.44 -21.01 16.50
CA CYS A 583 -7.72 -22.28 17.17
C CYS A 583 -7.00 -22.41 18.53
N LEU A 584 -5.76 -21.92 18.61
CA LEU A 584 -4.98 -21.89 19.85
C LEU A 584 -5.52 -20.86 20.86
N GLY A 585 -5.99 -19.70 20.39
CA GLY A 585 -6.46 -18.61 21.25
C GLY A 585 -7.93 -18.70 21.67
N THR A 586 -8.76 -19.45 20.94
CA THR A 586 -10.21 -19.48 21.19
C THR A 586 -10.59 -20.36 22.38
N LYS A 587 -11.45 -19.83 23.25
CA LYS A 587 -12.09 -20.60 24.33
C LYS A 587 -13.26 -21.44 23.83
N SER A 588 -13.83 -21.10 22.69
CA SER A 588 -15.00 -21.77 22.09
C SER A 588 -14.57 -22.97 21.27
N LYS A 589 -14.42 -24.13 21.92
CA LYS A 589 -13.95 -25.38 21.27
C LYS A 589 -14.95 -25.92 20.24
N ASP A 590 -16.21 -25.50 20.28
CA ASP A 590 -17.27 -25.75 19.30
C ASP A 590 -17.01 -25.09 17.94
N LYS A 591 -16.19 -24.02 17.90
CA LYS A 591 -15.82 -23.32 16.66
C LYS A 591 -14.70 -24.01 15.89
N LEU A 592 -13.95 -24.92 16.53
CA LEU A 592 -12.76 -25.54 15.95
C LEU A 592 -13.04 -26.37 14.70
N PRO A 593 -14.09 -27.22 14.63
CA PRO A 593 -14.40 -27.98 13.41
C PRO A 593 -14.63 -27.09 12.20
N TYR A 594 -15.27 -25.93 12.40
CA TYR A 594 -15.54 -24.96 11.34
C TYR A 594 -14.26 -24.31 10.80
N ILE A 595 -13.33 -23.94 11.68
CA ILE A 595 -12.03 -23.39 11.29
C ILE A 595 -11.14 -24.46 10.64
N VAL A 596 -11.21 -25.70 11.10
CA VAL A 596 -10.50 -26.82 10.47
C VAL A 596 -11.01 -27.07 9.05
N ALA A 597 -12.34 -27.07 8.86
CA ALA A 597 -12.94 -27.18 7.53
C ALA A 597 -12.49 -26.04 6.60
N LEU A 598 -12.41 -24.81 7.13
CA LEU A 598 -11.92 -23.65 6.39
C LEU A 598 -10.45 -23.79 5.96
N MET A 599 -9.58 -24.25 6.86
CA MET A 599 -8.16 -24.52 6.52
C MET A 599 -8.03 -25.64 5.49
N ASN A 600 -8.86 -26.68 5.58
CA ASN A 600 -8.87 -27.78 4.62
C ASN A 600 -9.34 -27.33 3.22
N ASP A 601 -10.38 -26.51 3.17
CA ASP A 601 -10.86 -25.90 1.92
C ASP A 601 -9.78 -25.03 1.27
N LEU A 602 -9.10 -24.21 2.07
CA LEU A 602 -8.01 -23.34 1.61
C LEU A 602 -6.83 -24.13 1.01
N LEU A 603 -6.49 -25.29 1.58
CA LEU A 603 -5.37 -26.12 1.13
C LEU A 603 -5.76 -27.08 -0.01
N GLY A 604 -7.05 -27.40 -0.14
CA GLY A 604 -7.58 -28.37 -1.09
C GLY A 604 -8.06 -27.77 -2.40
N ASN A 605 -8.48 -26.50 -2.41
CA ASN A 605 -9.17 -25.89 -3.55
C ASN A 605 -8.44 -24.66 -4.10
N PRO A 606 -8.59 -24.36 -5.41
CA PRO A 606 -8.14 -23.09 -5.98
C PRO A 606 -8.80 -21.89 -5.28
N GLU A 607 -8.12 -20.74 -5.30
CA GLU A 607 -8.55 -19.50 -4.64
C GLU A 607 -10.01 -19.12 -4.96
N ALA A 608 -10.39 -19.14 -6.24
CA ALA A 608 -11.76 -18.82 -6.66
C ALA A 608 -12.82 -19.74 -6.03
N GLN A 609 -12.51 -21.03 -5.89
CA GLN A 609 -13.41 -22.00 -5.29
C GLN A 609 -13.47 -21.86 -3.77
N PHE A 610 -12.34 -21.61 -3.10
CA PHE A 610 -12.30 -21.26 -1.68
C PHE A 610 -13.17 -20.03 -1.38
N CYS A 611 -13.02 -18.95 -2.15
CA CYS A 611 -13.83 -17.74 -1.99
C CYS A 611 -15.33 -18.04 -2.14
N ALA A 612 -15.70 -18.81 -3.17
CA ALA A 612 -17.08 -19.20 -3.40
C ALA A 612 -17.65 -20.06 -2.25
N ASN A 613 -16.85 -21.00 -1.72
CA ASN A 613 -17.24 -21.85 -0.60
C ASN A 613 -17.39 -21.05 0.70
N LEU A 614 -16.44 -20.16 1.01
CA LEU A 614 -16.49 -19.30 2.18
C LEU A 614 -17.69 -18.35 2.14
N ALA A 615 -17.98 -17.74 0.99
CA ALA A 615 -19.13 -16.86 0.82
C ALA A 615 -20.46 -17.61 1.05
N LYS A 616 -20.55 -18.86 0.60
CA LYS A 616 -21.75 -19.71 0.74
C LYS A 616 -21.92 -20.32 2.14
N ASN A 617 -20.88 -20.33 2.97
CA ASN A 617 -20.92 -20.94 4.30
C ASN A 617 -21.47 -19.97 5.36
N THR A 618 -22.75 -19.63 5.24
CA THR A 618 -23.44 -18.66 6.10
C THR A 618 -23.41 -19.05 7.59
N ASN A 619 -23.46 -20.34 7.90
CA ASN A 619 -23.37 -20.87 9.25
C ASN A 619 -21.99 -20.66 9.88
N LEU A 620 -20.90 -20.91 9.15
CA LEU A 620 -19.53 -20.60 9.59
C LEU A 620 -19.41 -19.10 9.93
N ILE A 621 -19.88 -18.23 9.02
CA ILE A 621 -19.83 -16.79 9.21
C ILE A 621 -20.61 -16.38 10.46
N ALA A 622 -21.83 -16.89 10.62
CA ALA A 622 -22.66 -16.62 11.80
C ALA A 622 -21.98 -17.04 13.11
N THR A 623 -21.44 -18.27 13.16
CA THR A 623 -20.77 -18.84 14.33
C THR A 623 -19.53 -18.03 14.72
N LEU A 624 -18.76 -17.52 13.76
CA LEU A 624 -17.57 -16.74 14.05
C LEU A 624 -17.89 -15.28 14.40
N CYS A 625 -18.93 -14.70 13.78
CA CYS A 625 -19.35 -13.31 13.99
C CYS A 625 -20.21 -13.09 15.25
N THR A 626 -20.48 -14.12 16.08
CA THR A 626 -21.27 -13.97 17.33
C THR A 626 -20.72 -12.82 18.20
N GLN A 627 -21.53 -11.78 18.41
CA GLN A 627 -21.17 -10.63 19.24
C GLN A 627 -21.05 -11.06 20.71
N THR A 628 -19.93 -10.75 21.36
CA THR A 628 -19.81 -10.86 22.81
C THR A 628 -20.32 -9.56 23.43
N GLY A 629 -21.50 -9.60 24.05
CA GLY A 629 -22.05 -8.44 24.75
C GLY A 629 -21.35 -8.18 26.09
N MET A 630 -20.89 -6.95 26.31
CA MET A 630 -21.31 -6.10 27.44
C MET A 630 -20.93 -4.63 27.16
N LEU A 631 -21.96 -3.78 27.22
CA LEU A 631 -21.90 -2.33 27.10
C LEU A 631 -21.29 -1.70 28.35
N SER A 632 -20.33 -0.78 28.15
CA SER A 632 -20.21 0.41 28.98
C SER A 632 -20.28 1.63 28.06
N ARG A 633 -20.81 2.76 28.53
CA ARG A 633 -21.01 4.00 27.75
C ARG A 633 -19.73 4.58 27.12
N ALA A 634 -18.54 4.11 27.48
CA ALA A 634 -17.29 4.45 26.80
C ALA A 634 -17.10 3.67 25.46
N ALA A 635 -17.73 2.50 25.32
CA ALA A 635 -17.73 1.67 24.11
C ALA A 635 -18.71 2.15 23.03
N GLU A 636 -19.59 3.11 23.33
CA GLU A 636 -20.44 3.73 22.30
C GLU A 636 -19.66 4.73 21.44
N MET A 637 -18.51 5.24 21.92
CA MET A 637 -17.62 6.11 21.12
C MET A 637 -16.64 5.32 20.25
N VAL A 638 -16.42 4.02 20.53
CA VAL A 638 -15.53 3.12 19.77
C VAL A 638 -16.30 1.84 19.51
N ALA A 639 -16.91 1.74 18.33
CA ALA A 639 -17.72 0.64 17.81
C ALA A 639 -17.57 -0.72 18.54
N VAL A 640 -18.71 -1.31 18.92
CA VAL A 640 -18.94 -2.69 19.41
C VAL A 640 -17.70 -3.59 19.28
N GLN A 641 -17.13 -4.05 20.40
CA GLN A 641 -16.03 -5.02 20.38
C GLN A 641 -16.46 -6.27 19.59
N ARG A 642 -15.94 -6.39 18.36
CA ARG A 642 -16.17 -7.56 17.50
C ARG A 642 -15.34 -8.74 18.01
N SER A 643 -15.83 -9.96 17.79
CA SER A 643 -15.14 -11.18 18.23
C SER A 643 -13.83 -11.40 17.45
N GLU A 644 -12.88 -12.16 18.01
CA GLU A 644 -11.68 -12.60 17.26
C GLU A 644 -12.05 -13.41 16.00
N GLY A 645 -13.21 -14.10 16.01
CA GLY A 645 -13.71 -14.82 14.84
C GLY A 645 -14.15 -13.88 13.72
N TYR A 646 -14.78 -12.76 14.07
CA TYR A 646 -15.10 -11.70 13.12
C TYR A 646 -13.83 -11.14 12.48
N TYR A 647 -12.79 -10.85 13.27
CA TYR A 647 -11.53 -10.33 12.73
C TYR A 647 -10.82 -11.33 11.83
N LEU A 648 -10.81 -12.63 12.19
CA LEU A 648 -10.28 -13.67 11.31
C LEU A 648 -11.00 -13.66 9.95
N LEU A 649 -12.33 -13.65 9.95
CA LEU A 649 -13.10 -13.61 8.71
C LEU A 649 -12.86 -12.33 7.92
N ARG A 650 -12.81 -11.17 8.59
CA ARG A 650 -12.48 -9.90 7.93
C ARG A 650 -11.13 -9.94 7.23
N ASN A 651 -10.11 -10.49 7.90
CA ASN A 651 -8.78 -10.65 7.32
C ASN A 651 -8.83 -11.53 6.06
N LEU A 652 -9.55 -12.65 6.11
CA LEU A 652 -9.72 -13.54 4.96
C LEU A 652 -10.46 -12.83 3.82
N PHE A 653 -11.58 -12.17 4.12
CA PHE A 653 -12.36 -11.46 3.12
C PHE A 653 -11.52 -10.38 2.42
N ARG A 654 -10.78 -9.55 3.16
CA ARG A 654 -9.87 -8.55 2.61
C ARG A 654 -8.78 -9.18 1.74
N ARG A 655 -8.13 -10.23 2.25
CA ARG A 655 -7.00 -10.89 1.59
C ARG A 655 -7.37 -11.52 0.25
N TYR A 656 -8.56 -12.10 0.21
CA TYR A 656 -9.12 -12.78 -0.96
C TYR A 656 -10.06 -11.90 -1.78
N GLY A 657 -10.14 -10.61 -1.46
CA GLY A 657 -10.93 -9.65 -2.21
C GLY A 657 -12.44 -9.90 -2.20
N MET A 658 -12.94 -10.58 -1.17
CA MET A 658 -14.37 -10.84 -0.97
C MET A 658 -15.07 -9.62 -0.36
N ASP A 659 -16.38 -9.50 -0.61
CA ASP A 659 -17.19 -8.41 -0.10
C ASP A 659 -17.42 -8.52 1.42
N GLU A 660 -16.77 -7.63 2.19
CA GLU A 660 -16.90 -7.55 3.66
C GLU A 660 -18.33 -7.29 4.13
N SER A 661 -19.24 -6.79 3.26
CA SER A 661 -20.64 -6.57 3.62
C SER A 661 -21.30 -7.85 4.14
N HIS A 662 -20.89 -9.01 3.60
CA HIS A 662 -21.37 -10.31 4.04
C HIS A 662 -21.09 -10.58 5.53
N LEU A 663 -20.09 -9.95 6.15
CA LEU A 663 -19.80 -10.12 7.58
C LEU A 663 -20.74 -9.32 8.49
N ALA A 664 -21.30 -8.23 7.98
CA ALA A 664 -22.22 -7.35 8.72
C ALA A 664 -23.66 -7.88 8.74
N LEU A 665 -23.99 -8.77 7.80
CA LEU A 665 -25.35 -9.32 7.66
C LEU A 665 -25.66 -10.37 8.73
N THR A 666 -26.92 -10.47 9.14
CA THR A 666 -27.45 -11.61 9.90
C THR A 666 -27.52 -12.86 9.01
N PRO A 667 -27.59 -14.08 9.59
CA PRO A 667 -27.83 -15.30 8.81
C PRO A 667 -29.05 -15.17 7.89
N GLU A 668 -30.14 -14.59 8.42
CA GLU A 668 -31.40 -14.37 7.72
C GLU A 668 -31.25 -13.35 6.58
N GLN A 669 -30.55 -12.23 6.80
CA GLN A 669 -30.25 -11.24 5.76
C GLN A 669 -29.43 -11.84 4.60
N ARG A 670 -28.39 -12.62 4.92
CA ARG A 670 -27.59 -13.31 3.90
C ARG A 670 -28.43 -14.29 3.10
N TRP A 671 -29.18 -15.13 3.81
CA TRP A 671 -30.05 -16.12 3.18
C TRP A 671 -31.10 -15.48 2.28
N LEU A 672 -31.71 -14.36 2.70
CA LEU A 672 -32.65 -13.62 1.86
C LEU A 672 -31.98 -13.10 0.58
N LYS A 673 -30.84 -12.43 0.71
CA LYS A 673 -30.09 -11.90 -0.45
C LYS A 673 -29.76 -13.01 -1.45
N ASP A 674 -29.21 -14.12 -0.97
CA ASP A 674 -28.78 -15.24 -1.83
C ASP A 674 -29.99 -15.95 -2.46
N SER A 675 -31.07 -16.16 -1.70
CA SER A 675 -32.29 -16.83 -2.20
C SER A 675 -33.05 -15.97 -3.21
N ILE A 676 -33.06 -14.64 -3.04
CA ILE A 676 -33.64 -13.69 -4.01
C ILE A 676 -32.80 -13.72 -5.29
N ALA A 677 -31.47 -13.65 -5.20
CA ALA A 677 -30.59 -13.71 -6.36
C ALA A 677 -30.70 -15.04 -7.12
N ALA A 678 -30.93 -16.15 -6.41
CA ALA A 678 -31.18 -17.47 -6.98
C ALA A 678 -32.63 -17.67 -7.46
N LYS A 679 -33.52 -16.66 -7.33
CA LYS A 679 -34.95 -16.72 -7.65
C LYS A 679 -35.73 -17.82 -6.91
N GLU A 680 -35.31 -18.17 -5.70
CA GLU A 680 -36.00 -19.13 -4.83
C GLU A 680 -37.19 -18.49 -4.09
N PHE A 681 -38.06 -17.78 -4.82
CA PHE A 681 -39.09 -16.92 -4.24
C PHE A 681 -40.11 -17.66 -3.36
N SER A 682 -40.37 -18.94 -3.64
CA SER A 682 -41.22 -19.79 -2.79
C SER A 682 -40.62 -19.95 -1.39
N ASN A 683 -39.30 -20.22 -1.31
CA ASN A 683 -38.59 -20.33 -0.05
C ASN A 683 -38.58 -18.98 0.68
N VAL A 684 -38.21 -17.90 -0.04
CA VAL A 684 -38.20 -16.52 0.47
C VAL A 684 -39.54 -16.16 1.11
N LYS A 685 -40.64 -16.40 0.40
CA LYS A 685 -42.00 -16.18 0.88
C LYS A 685 -42.28 -16.96 2.17
N ASN A 686 -42.01 -18.26 2.18
CA ASN A 686 -42.32 -19.12 3.32
C ASN A 686 -41.55 -18.69 4.58
N THR A 687 -40.28 -18.31 4.44
CA THR A 687 -39.48 -17.81 5.55
C THR A 687 -39.98 -16.46 6.06
N ILE A 688 -40.25 -15.50 5.18
CA ILE A 688 -40.80 -14.19 5.58
C ILE A 688 -42.17 -14.36 6.26
N GLY A 689 -42.98 -15.30 5.74
CA GLY A 689 -44.30 -15.63 6.28
C GLY A 689 -44.27 -16.28 7.67
N ALA A 690 -43.14 -16.86 8.09
CA ALA A 690 -43.01 -17.47 9.40
C ALA A 690 -43.26 -16.45 10.53
N ALA A 691 -43.96 -16.86 11.59
CA ALA A 691 -44.27 -15.99 12.71
C ALA A 691 -43.02 -15.47 13.43
N SER A 692 -41.95 -16.27 13.45
CA SER A 692 -40.66 -15.94 14.06
C SER A 692 -39.77 -15.01 13.22
N PHE A 693 -40.15 -14.73 11.97
CA PHE A 693 -39.32 -13.89 11.10
C PHE A 693 -39.34 -12.43 11.54
N ASN A 694 -38.14 -11.88 11.76
CA ASN A 694 -37.94 -10.48 12.09
C ASN A 694 -37.89 -9.64 10.80
N VAL A 695 -38.91 -8.79 10.58
CA VAL A 695 -39.02 -7.97 9.36
C VAL A 695 -37.83 -7.02 9.17
N ASN A 696 -37.13 -6.65 10.25
CA ASN A 696 -35.93 -5.83 10.15
C ASN A 696 -34.81 -6.54 9.38
N ASP A 697 -34.80 -7.87 9.28
CA ASP A 697 -33.84 -8.58 8.43
C ASP A 697 -34.12 -8.41 6.94
N ALA A 698 -35.37 -8.18 6.54
CA ALA A 698 -35.70 -7.86 5.15
C ALA A 698 -35.43 -6.38 4.79
N LEU A 699 -35.32 -5.53 5.80
CA LEU A 699 -35.21 -4.07 5.66
C LEU A 699 -33.88 -3.50 6.16
N ALA A 700 -33.01 -4.30 6.76
CA ALA A 700 -31.68 -3.84 7.11
C ALA A 700 -30.89 -3.52 5.82
N PRO A 701 -30.31 -2.32 5.72
CA PRO A 701 -29.47 -1.98 4.58
C PRO A 701 -28.17 -2.79 4.58
N ASN A 702 -27.79 -3.26 3.41
CA ASN A 702 -26.46 -3.76 3.07
C ASN A 702 -25.45 -2.58 3.07
N PHE A 703 -24.17 -2.87 2.77
CA PHE A 703 -23.14 -1.82 2.70
C PHE A 703 -23.40 -0.80 1.58
N ASP A 704 -23.97 -1.23 0.46
CA ASP A 704 -24.45 -0.35 -0.62
C ASP A 704 -25.84 0.26 -0.31
N GLY A 705 -26.35 0.07 0.91
CA GLY A 705 -27.65 0.56 1.34
C GLY A 705 -28.86 -0.20 0.78
N THR A 706 -28.66 -1.20 -0.09
CA THR A 706 -29.75 -2.03 -0.61
C THR A 706 -30.31 -2.96 0.47
N THR A 707 -31.60 -3.30 0.39
CA THR A 707 -32.27 -4.22 1.33
C THR A 707 -32.85 -5.41 0.57
N ALA A 708 -33.31 -6.46 1.27
CA ALA A 708 -34.03 -7.55 0.60
C ALA A 708 -35.29 -7.04 -0.14
N LEU A 709 -35.94 -5.99 0.40
CA LEU A 709 -37.05 -5.32 -0.28
C LEU A 709 -36.61 -4.63 -1.59
N HIS A 710 -35.44 -3.98 -1.64
CA HIS A 710 -34.91 -3.43 -2.89
C HIS A 710 -34.75 -4.53 -3.95
N LEU A 711 -34.11 -5.65 -3.56
CA LEU A 711 -33.83 -6.76 -4.46
C LEU A 711 -35.11 -7.43 -4.96
N LEU A 712 -36.08 -7.67 -4.08
CA LEU A 712 -37.39 -8.21 -4.46
C LEU A 712 -38.13 -7.26 -5.41
N MET A 713 -38.16 -5.96 -5.12
CA MET A 713 -38.83 -4.98 -5.99
C MET A 713 -38.19 -4.90 -7.38
N ARG A 714 -36.87 -5.13 -7.48
CA ARG A 714 -36.15 -5.21 -8.75
C ARG A 714 -36.44 -6.49 -9.53
N ASP A 715 -36.40 -7.63 -8.85
CA ASP A 715 -36.29 -8.95 -9.48
C ASP A 715 -37.59 -9.77 -9.49
N ALA A 716 -38.64 -9.32 -8.79
CA ALA A 716 -39.91 -10.04 -8.71
C ALA A 716 -40.55 -10.19 -10.10
N ASP A 717 -40.77 -11.44 -10.50
CA ASP A 717 -41.35 -11.82 -11.80
C ASP A 717 -42.48 -12.86 -11.68
N ASN A 718 -42.85 -13.23 -10.45
CA ASN A 718 -43.90 -14.22 -10.19
C ASN A 718 -44.69 -13.93 -8.90
N LYS A 719 -45.77 -14.70 -8.72
CA LYS A 719 -46.71 -14.55 -7.62
C LYS A 719 -46.04 -14.72 -6.25
N GLU A 720 -45.13 -15.67 -6.10
CA GLU A 720 -44.42 -15.93 -4.86
C GLU A 720 -43.55 -14.74 -4.44
N ALA A 721 -42.89 -14.08 -5.40
CA ALA A 721 -42.12 -12.87 -5.15
C ALA A 721 -43.03 -11.70 -4.74
N TYR A 722 -44.17 -11.53 -5.41
CA TYR A 722 -45.17 -10.50 -5.05
C TYR A 722 -45.75 -10.75 -3.64
N GLU A 723 -45.99 -12.02 -3.28
CA GLU A 723 -46.41 -12.43 -1.94
C GLU A 723 -45.34 -12.12 -0.88
N ALA A 724 -44.07 -12.38 -1.17
CA ALA A 724 -42.96 -12.05 -0.27
C ALA A 724 -42.87 -10.53 -0.01
N ILE A 725 -43.02 -9.71 -1.06
CA ILE A 725 -43.04 -8.24 -0.94
C ILE A 725 -44.21 -7.80 -0.06
N ALA A 726 -45.43 -8.30 -0.34
CA ALA A 726 -46.62 -7.94 0.42
C ALA A 726 -46.45 -8.29 1.91
N LEU A 727 -45.86 -9.44 2.24
CA LEU A 727 -45.58 -9.86 3.62
C LEU A 727 -44.56 -8.96 4.34
N ILE A 728 -43.47 -8.53 3.66
CA ILE A 728 -42.50 -7.59 4.25
C ILE A 728 -43.22 -6.28 4.60
N LEU A 729 -43.93 -5.71 3.63
CA LEU A 729 -44.69 -4.48 3.84
C LEU A 729 -45.70 -4.65 5.00
N GLN A 730 -46.34 -5.82 5.10
CA GLN A 730 -47.41 -6.05 6.07
C GLN A 730 -46.84 -6.11 7.48
N LYS A 731 -45.73 -6.83 7.64
CA LYS A 731 -45.03 -6.93 8.92
C LYS A 731 -44.40 -5.60 9.34
N SER A 732 -44.10 -4.70 8.40
CA SER A 732 -43.52 -3.38 8.68
C SER A 732 -44.51 -2.41 9.35
N LEU A 733 -45.81 -2.53 9.07
CA LEU A 733 -46.87 -1.67 9.65
C LEU A 733 -46.92 -1.69 11.19
N GLY A 734 -46.39 -2.74 11.83
CA GLY A 734 -46.39 -2.89 13.29
C GLY A 734 -45.18 -2.27 14.01
N TYR A 735 -44.14 -1.84 13.28
CA TYR A 735 -42.88 -1.40 13.88
C TYR A 735 -42.66 0.11 13.70
N LYS A 736 -42.70 0.86 14.82
CA LYS A 736 -42.59 2.34 14.84
C LYS A 736 -41.27 2.90 14.28
N ASN A 737 -40.27 2.06 14.01
CA ASN A 737 -38.92 2.47 13.58
C ASN A 737 -38.48 1.83 12.25
N THR A 738 -39.40 1.25 11.48
CA THR A 738 -39.07 0.48 10.29
C THR A 738 -39.56 1.23 9.05
N SER A 739 -38.67 2.01 8.43
CA SER A 739 -38.96 2.70 7.16
C SER A 739 -38.83 1.73 5.99
N VAL A 740 -39.77 1.78 5.03
CA VAL A 740 -39.66 1.06 3.75
C VAL A 740 -39.10 1.94 2.62
N ASP A 741 -38.92 3.24 2.89
CA ASP A 741 -38.29 4.23 1.99
C ASP A 741 -36.78 4.38 2.26
N ILE A 742 -36.14 3.28 2.64
CA ILE A 742 -34.69 3.25 2.87
C ILE A 742 -34.00 3.55 1.56
N LYS A 743 -33.02 4.46 1.60
CA LYS A 743 -32.22 4.82 0.43
C LYS A 743 -30.94 3.99 0.38
N ASP A 744 -30.60 3.51 -0.80
CA ASP A 744 -29.30 2.95 -1.09
C ASP A 744 -28.21 4.05 -1.18
N VAL A 745 -26.95 3.67 -1.43
CA VAL A 745 -25.83 4.62 -1.56
C VAL A 745 -25.98 5.58 -2.74
N ASN A 746 -26.83 5.26 -3.71
CA ASN A 746 -27.18 6.11 -4.85
C ASN A 746 -28.42 6.98 -4.57
N GLY A 747 -29.00 6.88 -3.37
CA GLY A 747 -30.19 7.61 -2.98
C GLY A 747 -31.50 6.98 -3.47
N GLN A 748 -31.47 5.78 -4.05
CA GLN A 748 -32.63 5.07 -4.61
C GLN A 748 -33.36 4.28 -3.52
N THR A 749 -34.70 4.27 -3.56
CA THR A 749 -35.55 3.49 -2.64
C THR A 749 -36.10 2.23 -3.31
N PRO A 750 -36.74 1.30 -2.57
CA PRO A 750 -37.33 0.11 -3.18
C PRO A 750 -38.36 0.42 -4.28
N LEU A 751 -39.09 1.55 -4.18
CA LEU A 751 -40.00 2.00 -5.24
C LEU A 751 -39.26 2.47 -6.50
N ASP A 752 -38.07 3.07 -6.36
CA ASP A 752 -37.24 3.44 -7.51
C ASP A 752 -36.83 2.18 -8.27
N TYR A 753 -36.44 1.10 -7.56
CA TYR A 753 -36.15 -0.21 -8.18
C TYR A 753 -37.39 -0.87 -8.80
N LEU A 754 -38.55 -0.77 -8.15
CA LEU A 754 -39.81 -1.30 -8.71
C LEU A 754 -40.14 -0.63 -10.05
N SER A 755 -39.90 0.69 -10.18
CA SER A 755 -40.16 1.41 -11.44
C SER A 755 -39.34 0.89 -12.63
N MET A 756 -38.21 0.23 -12.37
CA MET A 756 -37.33 -0.37 -13.36
C MET A 756 -37.68 -1.84 -13.65
N ASN A 757 -38.54 -2.46 -12.84
CA ASN A 757 -38.92 -3.86 -12.98
C ASN A 757 -39.91 -4.04 -14.16
N PRO A 758 -39.67 -4.96 -15.12
CA PRO A 758 -40.58 -5.24 -16.22
C PRO A 758 -42.00 -5.64 -15.80
N HIS A 759 -42.16 -6.21 -14.61
CA HIS A 759 -43.40 -6.72 -14.04
C HIS A 759 -44.01 -5.77 -12.97
N ALA A 760 -43.56 -4.52 -12.91
CA ALA A 760 -43.94 -3.58 -11.87
C ALA A 760 -45.46 -3.38 -11.72
N ALA A 761 -46.20 -3.35 -12.84
CA ALA A 761 -47.65 -3.18 -12.85
C ALA A 761 -48.38 -4.36 -12.18
N GLU A 762 -47.96 -5.59 -12.48
CA GLU A 762 -48.51 -6.81 -11.88
C GLU A 762 -48.18 -6.88 -10.39
N CYS A 763 -46.94 -6.57 -10.03
CA CYS A 763 -46.47 -6.51 -8.65
C CYS A 763 -47.29 -5.49 -7.84
N LEU A 764 -47.47 -4.26 -8.34
CA LEU A 764 -48.29 -3.24 -7.68
C LEU A 764 -49.75 -3.65 -7.55
N ALA A 765 -50.36 -4.20 -8.61
CA ALA A 765 -51.74 -4.68 -8.56
C ALA A 765 -51.92 -5.79 -7.53
N TYR A 766 -50.93 -6.69 -7.41
CA TYR A 766 -50.93 -7.75 -6.41
C TYR A 766 -50.84 -7.18 -4.98
N ILE A 767 -49.89 -6.28 -4.75
CA ILE A 767 -49.72 -5.63 -3.45
C ILE A 767 -51.00 -4.90 -3.08
N ASP A 768 -51.53 -4.02 -3.95
CA ASP A 768 -52.76 -3.26 -3.68
C ASP A 768 -53.93 -4.19 -3.31
N LYS A 769 -54.14 -5.27 -4.07
CA LYS A 769 -55.15 -6.30 -3.76
C LYS A 769 -54.91 -6.98 -2.42
N ALA A 770 -53.66 -7.23 -2.03
CA ALA A 770 -53.34 -7.85 -0.75
C ALA A 770 -53.65 -6.95 0.46
N TYR A 771 -53.70 -5.62 0.26
CA TYR A 771 -54.03 -4.62 1.28
C TYR A 771 -55.50 -4.20 1.30
N GLN A 772 -56.23 -4.34 0.19
CA GLN A 772 -57.67 -4.12 0.14
C GLN A 772 -58.40 -5.18 0.99
N GLY A 773 -58.97 -4.77 2.13
CA GLY A 773 -59.96 -5.57 2.87
C GLY A 773 -59.48 -6.35 4.11
N LYS A 774 -58.32 -6.03 4.71
CA LYS A 774 -57.87 -6.64 5.98
C LYS A 774 -57.69 -5.60 7.11
N SER A 775 -58.69 -5.45 8.00
CA SER A 775 -58.50 -4.81 9.31
C SER A 775 -57.82 -5.80 10.25
N TRP A 776 -56.56 -5.57 10.63
CA TRP A 776 -55.75 -6.60 11.30
C TRP A 776 -55.42 -6.31 12.76
N THR A 777 -55.63 -5.09 13.23
CA THR A 777 -55.90 -4.83 14.64
C THR A 777 -57.42 -4.80 14.77
N GLY A 778 -58.02 -5.31 15.84
CA GLY A 778 -59.49 -5.29 16.04
C GLY A 778 -60.12 -3.89 16.18
N GLY A 779 -59.56 -2.86 15.53
CA GLY A 779 -60.10 -1.52 15.35
C GLY A 779 -60.09 -1.14 13.87
N ALA A 780 -61.11 -0.40 13.45
CA ALA A 780 -61.47 -0.07 12.07
C ALA A 780 -60.49 0.88 11.34
N ALA A 781 -59.22 0.53 11.22
CA ALA A 781 -58.27 1.24 10.36
C ALA A 781 -57.90 0.37 9.15
N GLU A 782 -58.40 0.73 7.98
CA GLU A 782 -57.92 0.21 6.69
C GLU A 782 -56.58 0.89 6.37
N TYR A 783 -55.48 0.14 6.39
CA TYR A 783 -54.18 0.63 5.93
C TYR A 783 -54.13 0.60 4.40
N ARG A 784 -53.76 1.71 3.77
CA ARG A 784 -53.56 1.83 2.32
C ARG A 784 -52.08 1.78 1.99
N LEU A 785 -51.74 1.41 0.75
CA LEU A 785 -50.35 1.42 0.26
C LEU A 785 -49.69 2.81 0.40
N ALA A 786 -50.48 3.88 0.28
CA ALA A 786 -50.05 5.27 0.46
C ALA A 786 -49.71 5.64 1.92
N ASP A 787 -49.98 4.74 2.88
CA ASP A 787 -49.60 4.91 4.28
C ASP A 787 -48.23 4.27 4.59
N LEU A 788 -47.69 3.47 3.66
CA LEU A 788 -46.40 2.79 3.79
C LEU A 788 -45.26 3.57 3.14
N PHE A 789 -45.51 4.21 2.00
CA PHE A 789 -44.51 4.92 1.21
C PHE A 789 -44.76 6.42 1.20
N ASP A 790 -43.73 7.21 0.91
CA ASP A 790 -43.89 8.62 0.55
C ASP A 790 -44.92 8.77 -0.59
N LYS A 791 -46.00 9.51 -0.30
CA LYS A 791 -47.15 9.66 -1.21
C LYS A 791 -46.75 10.27 -2.55
N THR A 792 -45.82 11.22 -2.55
CA THR A 792 -45.35 11.90 -3.76
C THR A 792 -44.55 10.94 -4.63
N LYS A 793 -43.68 10.15 -4.01
CA LYS A 793 -42.90 9.12 -4.70
C LYS A 793 -43.79 8.01 -5.26
N LEU A 794 -44.73 7.49 -4.47
CA LEU A 794 -45.64 6.45 -4.92
C LEU A 794 -46.44 6.89 -6.15
N GLN A 795 -46.97 8.13 -6.13
CA GLN A 795 -47.65 8.71 -7.29
C GLN A 795 -46.74 8.83 -8.51
N ALA A 796 -45.50 9.28 -8.34
CA ALA A 796 -44.53 9.37 -9.42
C ALA A 796 -44.18 7.98 -10.01
N THR A 797 -43.98 6.97 -9.17
CA THR A 797 -43.70 5.60 -9.58
C THR A 797 -44.88 4.98 -10.35
N VAL A 798 -46.11 5.14 -9.86
CA VAL A 798 -47.33 4.67 -10.55
C VAL A 798 -47.44 5.32 -11.93
N GLU A 799 -47.22 6.63 -12.03
CA GLU A 799 -47.27 7.35 -13.31
C GLU A 799 -46.16 6.91 -14.28
N ALA A 800 -44.95 6.65 -13.77
CA ALA A 800 -43.85 6.13 -14.57
C ALA A 800 -44.15 4.72 -15.13
N ILE A 801 -44.70 3.84 -14.30
CA ILE A 801 -45.12 2.49 -14.70
C ILE A 801 -46.23 2.57 -15.75
N ARG A 802 -47.24 3.43 -15.54
CA ARG A 802 -48.33 3.65 -16.51
C ARG A 802 -47.82 4.07 -17.88
N LYS A 803 -46.92 5.07 -17.94
CA LYS A 803 -46.29 5.54 -19.19
C LYS A 803 -45.46 4.45 -19.88
N SER A 804 -44.78 3.60 -19.10
CA SER A 804 -44.01 2.45 -19.62
C SER A 804 -44.93 1.40 -20.25
N SER A 805 -46.04 1.05 -19.59
CA SER A 805 -47.03 0.12 -20.09
C SER A 805 -47.75 0.63 -21.35
N GLU A 806 -48.08 1.92 -21.40
CA GLU A 806 -48.67 2.56 -22.58
C GLU A 806 -47.72 2.52 -23.78
N LYS A 807 -46.41 2.79 -23.59
CA LYS A 807 -45.40 2.68 -24.66
C LYS A 807 -45.24 1.28 -25.24
N LYS A 808 -45.38 0.23 -24.41
CA LYS A 808 -45.32 -1.19 -24.85
C LYS A 808 -46.58 -1.65 -25.60
N LEU A 809 -47.70 -0.95 -25.46
CA LEU A 809 -48.94 -1.23 -26.20
C LEU A 809 -49.00 -0.53 -27.57
N THR A 810 -48.17 0.50 -27.76
CA THR A 810 -48.05 1.26 -29.02
C THR A 810 -46.93 0.79 -29.95
N HIS A 811 -46.13 -0.19 -29.52
CA HIS A 811 -45.14 -0.92 -30.30
C HIS A 811 -45.59 -2.37 -30.47
#